data_AF-A0A4Q2EJC1-F1
#
_entry.id   AF-A0A4Q2EJC1-F1
#
_cell.length_a   1.000
_cell.length_b   1.000
_cell.length_c   1.000
_cell.angle_alpha   90.00
_cell.angle_beta   90.00
_cell.angle_gamma   90.00
#
_symmetry.space_group_name_H-M   'P 1'
#
loop_
_entity.id
_entity.type
_entity.pdbx_description
1 polymer ?
#
loop_
_entity_poly.entity_id
_entity_poly.type
_entity_poly.pdbx_seq_one_letter_code
_entity_poly.pdbx_strand_id
1 'polypeptide(L)'
;MAAFGVVTASTQNKNVLTIVQCAMYAKGYDGGGADGVWGPRTLAGLEKLKGHMGLASTTATVDMKVMRSLLNMDAYVIIWDGDPVVRDVQRWMNATFVSRRDFPIIPCDGLFSRGVQKGLVYALQYSLGQADGAADGVFGPTTRNLLRSGGQVSSGSKDVGTKHLVRLFKAGLIFNSYVNVDWDSTTFTGTTASVTKGFQSFCHLPTTGQGDYATWCSLLSSTGDPQRPASGADCMTPLNQDRINTLKSNSVEIVGRYIAGGVNKRMTKMEASLIVQNGLRFFPIYQENNDAPQYFTYASGVQQGTAAIQNAQALTIPLGAIIYFCCDWDPNTDEIDSIILPFFRGVSSAITSAGSPYRIGVYGTRNLCQRISSAGIGVTSFVGGMSSGWSGNLGFPLPSNWAFDQIAGATLGSGAGRLEIDRDVVSSRDKGVAALEVPIDPVKDYFDWLLLLEDRASQWRATGATTKPAPWLAAEYIRSLRTAYTSPTFNALCGFIDEGFIGFANVPNVPSVVDPILARTGDIPHFGAVLCACFNQPLPQFRIAPGPHDFGGWAGDLISLSAEVFFQLTDRSEGAGYEKAMTMLGQDHGSFSGQDLIADVDAEVAYWTIQTNPTRPLAECLRASYQNAAAGAGKYRAFIDLRFGSRATLQRSAEAVFGAGGDAQFEVWRDGWWGLNAGGIWEKGFDLAVASAPGMFLGVARAFSDKMLQLARY
;
A
#
# COMPACT_ATOMS: atom_id res chain seq x y z
N MET A 1 46.65 -29.44 -11.91
CA MET A 1 47.71 -29.34 -12.94
C MET A 1 49.12 -29.68 -12.44
N ALA A 2 49.32 -30.06 -11.17
CA ALA A 2 50.58 -30.68 -10.74
C ALA A 2 50.93 -31.96 -11.53
N ALA A 3 49.91 -32.65 -12.08
CA ALA A 3 50.08 -33.84 -12.91
C ALA A 3 50.31 -33.59 -14.42
N PHE A 4 50.03 -32.39 -14.96
CA PHE A 4 50.02 -32.15 -16.41
C PHE A 4 50.81 -30.92 -16.89
N GLY A 5 51.22 -30.01 -15.98
CA GLY A 5 52.02 -28.82 -16.33
C GLY A 5 51.30 -27.82 -17.24
N VAL A 6 52.06 -26.96 -17.90
CA VAL A 6 51.55 -26.05 -18.94
C VAL A 6 51.28 -26.86 -20.21
N VAL A 7 50.09 -26.72 -20.80
CA VAL A 7 49.76 -27.40 -22.06
C VAL A 7 50.39 -26.65 -23.23
N THR A 8 51.09 -27.38 -24.09
CA THR A 8 51.83 -26.83 -25.24
C THR A 8 51.75 -27.79 -26.42
N ALA A 9 52.36 -27.43 -27.55
CA ALA A 9 52.52 -28.34 -28.70
C ALA A 9 53.26 -29.64 -28.35
N SER A 10 54.06 -29.65 -27.28
CA SER A 10 54.83 -30.81 -26.84
C SER A 10 54.07 -31.72 -25.86
N THR A 11 52.83 -31.36 -25.47
CA THR A 11 52.03 -32.16 -24.55
C THR A 11 51.61 -33.47 -25.22
N GLN A 12 51.99 -34.61 -24.63
CA GLN A 12 51.74 -35.93 -25.22
C GLN A 12 50.30 -36.45 -24.99
N ASN A 13 49.61 -35.93 -23.98
CA ASN A 13 48.26 -36.39 -23.65
C ASN A 13 47.23 -35.82 -24.63
N LYS A 14 46.86 -36.61 -25.64
CA LYS A 14 45.88 -36.23 -26.66
C LYS A 14 44.53 -35.82 -26.08
N ASN A 15 44.05 -36.46 -25.02
CA ASN A 15 42.77 -36.10 -24.40
C ASN A 15 42.80 -34.67 -23.84
N VAL A 16 43.91 -34.25 -23.22
CA VAL A 16 44.06 -32.88 -22.71
C VAL A 16 44.05 -31.87 -23.86
N LEU A 17 44.72 -32.19 -24.97
CA LEU A 17 44.71 -31.33 -26.15
C LEU A 17 43.30 -31.23 -26.75
N THR A 18 42.61 -32.37 -26.93
CA THR A 18 41.22 -32.40 -27.43
C THR A 18 40.29 -31.59 -26.53
N ILE A 19 40.45 -31.65 -25.20
CA ILE A 19 39.64 -30.85 -24.27
C ILE A 19 39.85 -29.35 -24.53
N VAL A 20 41.10 -28.89 -24.70
CA VAL A 20 41.37 -27.47 -25.03
C VAL A 20 40.69 -27.09 -26.35
N GLN A 21 40.85 -27.92 -27.39
CA GLN A 21 40.26 -27.66 -28.71
C GLN A 21 38.72 -27.57 -28.63
N CYS A 22 38.06 -28.49 -27.93
CA CYS A 22 36.61 -28.47 -27.73
C CYS A 22 36.15 -27.28 -26.88
N ALA A 23 36.88 -26.94 -25.82
CA ALA A 23 36.57 -25.80 -24.97
C ALA A 23 36.67 -24.47 -25.74
N MET A 24 37.62 -24.36 -26.67
CA MET A 24 37.71 -23.20 -27.56
C MET A 24 36.46 -23.04 -28.42
N TYR A 25 35.93 -24.14 -28.99
CA TYR A 25 34.66 -24.09 -29.73
C TYR A 25 33.49 -23.67 -28.85
N ALA A 26 33.39 -24.18 -27.62
CA ALA A 26 32.38 -23.75 -26.66
C ALA A 26 32.47 -22.25 -26.31
N LYS A 27 33.67 -21.67 -26.41
CA LYS A 27 33.93 -20.23 -26.23
C LYS A 27 33.80 -19.41 -27.51
N GLY A 28 33.52 -20.03 -28.66
CA GLY A 28 33.40 -19.36 -29.96
C GLY A 28 34.74 -19.10 -30.68
N TYR A 29 35.78 -19.89 -30.38
CA TYR A 29 37.09 -19.81 -31.02
C TYR A 29 37.40 -21.09 -31.83
N ASP A 30 38.20 -20.97 -32.89
CA ASP A 30 38.60 -22.12 -33.71
C ASP A 30 39.58 -23.02 -32.94
N GLY A 31 39.09 -24.15 -32.45
CA GLY A 31 39.89 -25.17 -31.77
C GLY A 31 40.70 -26.06 -32.71
N GLY A 32 40.51 -26.02 -34.04
CA GLY A 32 41.10 -26.97 -34.97
C GLY A 32 40.29 -28.28 -35.08
N GLY A 33 40.96 -29.42 -35.25
CA GLY A 33 40.32 -30.70 -35.60
C GLY A 33 39.62 -31.45 -34.45
N ALA A 34 39.78 -31.01 -33.19
CA ALA A 34 39.40 -31.79 -32.00
C ALA A 34 40.03 -33.20 -31.97
N ASP A 35 41.17 -33.36 -32.62
CA ASP A 35 41.92 -34.59 -32.88
C ASP A 35 43.09 -34.81 -31.90
N GLY A 36 43.28 -33.89 -30.97
CA GLY A 36 44.40 -33.88 -30.05
C GLY A 36 45.73 -33.51 -30.74
N VAL A 37 45.68 -32.85 -31.90
CA VAL A 37 46.87 -32.34 -32.62
C VAL A 37 46.97 -30.82 -32.45
N TRP A 38 48.10 -30.35 -31.94
CA TRP A 38 48.34 -28.93 -31.70
C TRP A 38 48.77 -28.18 -32.97
N GLY A 39 47.85 -28.07 -33.93
CA GLY A 39 48.10 -27.51 -35.26
C GLY A 39 47.91 -25.98 -35.38
N PRO A 40 48.20 -25.40 -36.56
CA PRO A 40 48.12 -23.95 -36.82
C PRO A 40 46.79 -23.30 -36.46
N ARG A 41 45.67 -24.00 -36.67
CA ARG A 41 44.32 -23.50 -36.33
C ARG A 41 44.13 -23.37 -34.82
N THR A 42 44.50 -24.38 -34.04
CA THR A 42 44.46 -24.35 -32.58
C THR A 42 45.35 -23.23 -32.03
N LEU A 43 46.55 -23.05 -32.59
CA LEU A 43 47.48 -21.97 -32.24
C LEU A 43 46.83 -20.59 -32.46
N ALA A 44 46.34 -20.32 -33.68
CA ALA A 44 45.72 -19.05 -34.04
C ALA A 44 44.45 -18.75 -33.21
N GLY A 45 43.62 -19.75 -32.95
CA GLY A 45 42.45 -19.60 -32.10
C GLY A 45 42.81 -19.25 -30.66
N LEU A 46 43.87 -19.86 -30.11
CA LEU A 46 44.34 -19.61 -28.75
C LEU A 46 44.97 -18.22 -28.63
N GLU A 47 45.75 -17.79 -29.62
CA GLU A 47 46.27 -16.42 -29.70
C GLU A 47 45.14 -15.39 -29.71
N LYS A 48 44.10 -15.63 -30.52
CA LYS A 48 42.91 -14.77 -30.57
C LYS A 48 42.19 -14.72 -29.22
N LEU A 49 41.99 -15.86 -28.58
CA LEU A 49 41.40 -15.95 -27.23
C LEU A 49 42.20 -15.15 -26.20
N LYS A 50 43.52 -15.34 -26.15
CA LYS A 50 44.39 -14.62 -25.21
C LYS A 50 44.42 -13.12 -25.46
N GLY A 51 44.41 -12.71 -26.73
CA GLY A 51 44.29 -11.29 -27.10
C GLY A 51 42.97 -10.67 -26.64
N HIS A 52 41.87 -11.43 -26.75
CA HIS A 52 40.55 -11.06 -26.23
C HIS A 52 40.50 -11.02 -24.70
N MET A 53 41.22 -11.91 -23.99
CA MET A 53 41.43 -11.84 -22.54
C MET A 53 42.26 -10.63 -22.10
N GLY A 54 43.01 -10.00 -23.01
CA GLY A 54 43.93 -8.89 -22.70
C GLY A 54 45.33 -9.35 -22.29
N LEU A 55 45.71 -10.60 -22.50
CA LEU A 55 47.00 -11.13 -22.07
C LEU A 55 48.12 -10.72 -23.04
N ALA A 56 49.24 -10.23 -22.51
CA ALA A 56 50.39 -9.76 -23.30
C ALA A 56 51.18 -10.91 -23.98
N SER A 57 51.12 -12.12 -23.43
CA SER A 57 51.82 -13.28 -24.01
C SER A 57 50.96 -13.93 -25.12
N THR A 58 51.47 -13.87 -26.35
CA THR A 58 50.92 -14.60 -27.51
C THR A 58 51.46 -16.03 -27.61
N THR A 59 52.30 -16.50 -26.68
CA THR A 59 52.74 -17.90 -26.74
C THR A 59 51.52 -18.80 -26.65
N ALA A 60 51.35 -19.69 -27.62
CA ALA A 60 50.21 -20.59 -27.74
C ALA A 60 50.30 -21.78 -26.76
N THR A 61 50.40 -21.44 -25.48
CA THR A 61 50.45 -22.33 -24.33
C THR A 61 49.21 -22.12 -23.46
N VAL A 62 48.72 -23.14 -22.79
CA VAL A 62 47.58 -23.03 -21.86
C VAL A 62 48.08 -23.34 -20.46
N ASP A 63 48.20 -22.29 -19.64
CA ASP A 63 48.48 -22.43 -18.21
C ASP A 63 47.19 -22.73 -17.42
N MET A 64 47.31 -22.86 -16.10
CA MET A 64 46.17 -23.17 -15.23
C MET A 64 45.04 -22.13 -15.29
N LYS A 65 45.39 -20.84 -15.43
CA LYS A 65 44.40 -19.76 -15.44
C LYS A 65 43.66 -19.75 -16.77
N VAL A 66 44.39 -19.87 -17.88
CA VAL A 66 43.79 -19.97 -19.22
C VAL A 66 42.94 -21.24 -19.35
N MET A 67 43.39 -22.37 -18.79
CA MET A 67 42.61 -23.60 -18.76
C MET A 67 41.30 -23.44 -17.96
N ARG A 68 41.37 -22.84 -16.76
CA ARG A 68 40.18 -22.54 -15.95
C ARG A 68 39.22 -21.63 -16.69
N SER A 69 39.74 -20.61 -17.36
CA SER A 69 38.99 -19.66 -18.18
C SER A 69 38.32 -20.28 -19.40
N LEU A 70 38.93 -21.31 -20.00
CA LEU A 70 38.34 -22.08 -21.10
C LEU A 70 37.15 -22.93 -20.65
N LEU A 71 37.18 -23.43 -19.41
CA LEU A 71 36.23 -24.41 -18.88
C LEU A 71 35.12 -23.81 -18.00
N ASN A 72 34.93 -22.48 -18.02
CA ASN A 72 33.86 -21.80 -17.31
C ASN A 72 32.89 -21.08 -18.30
N MET A 73 31.97 -20.26 -17.81
CA MET A 73 31.01 -19.52 -18.65
C MET A 73 31.44 -18.09 -19.01
N ASP A 74 32.62 -17.65 -18.59
CA ASP A 74 33.10 -16.27 -18.83
C ASP A 74 33.28 -15.99 -20.32
N ALA A 75 32.72 -14.88 -20.82
CA ALA A 75 32.95 -14.42 -22.19
C ALA A 75 34.18 -13.48 -22.24
N TYR A 76 34.91 -13.53 -23.36
CA TYR A 76 36.07 -12.66 -23.61
C TYR A 76 35.87 -11.73 -24.82
N VAL A 77 34.65 -11.70 -25.33
CA VAL A 77 34.15 -10.80 -26.36
C VAL A 77 32.99 -10.01 -25.78
N ILE A 78 32.76 -8.80 -26.29
CA ILE A 78 31.57 -8.02 -25.91
C ILE A 78 30.33 -8.85 -26.22
N ILE A 79 29.45 -8.98 -25.23
CA ILE A 79 28.14 -9.62 -25.38
C ILE A 79 27.04 -8.56 -25.45
N TRP A 80 25.79 -9.00 -25.57
CA TRP A 80 24.63 -8.09 -25.55
C TRP A 80 24.66 -7.21 -24.28
N ASP A 81 24.36 -5.92 -24.45
CA ASP A 81 24.49 -4.85 -23.43
C ASP A 81 25.90 -4.59 -22.86
N GLY A 82 26.94 -5.19 -23.44
CA GLY A 82 28.33 -4.96 -23.02
C GLY A 82 28.90 -3.61 -23.49
N ASP A 83 29.59 -2.91 -22.59
CA ASP A 83 30.25 -1.64 -22.86
C ASP A 83 31.72 -1.85 -23.30
N PRO A 84 32.15 -1.32 -24.46
CA PRO A 84 33.54 -1.39 -24.92
C PRO A 84 34.56 -0.82 -23.93
N VAL A 85 34.24 0.27 -23.23
CA VAL A 85 35.13 0.90 -22.24
C VAL A 85 35.28 0.01 -21.01
N VAL A 86 34.18 -0.62 -20.55
CA VAL A 86 34.22 -1.63 -19.49
C VAL A 86 35.12 -2.80 -19.92
N ARG A 87 35.01 -3.26 -21.17
CA ARG A 87 35.87 -4.32 -21.70
C ARG A 87 37.35 -3.92 -21.73
N ASP A 88 37.67 -2.69 -22.08
CA ASP A 88 39.06 -2.22 -22.06
C ASP A 88 39.63 -2.20 -20.65
N VAL A 89 38.82 -1.85 -19.65
CA VAL A 89 39.18 -1.96 -18.23
C VAL A 89 39.42 -3.42 -17.83
N GLN A 90 38.51 -4.33 -18.19
CA GLN A 90 38.63 -5.76 -17.89
C GLN A 90 39.93 -6.36 -18.48
N ARG A 91 40.21 -6.06 -19.76
CA ARG A 91 41.43 -6.51 -20.45
C ARG A 91 42.69 -5.93 -19.80
N TRP A 92 42.67 -4.65 -19.43
CA TRP A 92 43.79 -4.02 -18.74
C TRP A 92 44.05 -4.67 -17.37
N MET A 93 43.00 -4.96 -16.59
CA MET A 93 43.14 -5.62 -15.30
C MET A 93 43.76 -7.02 -15.46
N ASN A 94 43.28 -7.80 -16.42
CA ASN A 94 43.87 -9.09 -16.76
C ASN A 94 45.36 -8.94 -17.13
N ALA A 95 45.69 -8.03 -18.06
CA ALA A 95 47.08 -7.78 -18.47
C ALA A 95 48.00 -7.45 -17.28
N THR A 96 47.48 -6.64 -16.35
CA THR A 96 48.26 -6.05 -15.25
C THR A 96 48.46 -7.03 -14.09
N PHE A 97 47.44 -7.80 -13.75
CA PHE A 97 47.42 -8.60 -12.51
C PHE A 97 47.50 -10.11 -12.73
N VAL A 98 47.45 -10.64 -13.96
CA VAL A 98 47.46 -12.09 -14.22
C VAL A 98 48.70 -12.81 -13.67
N SER A 99 49.82 -12.13 -13.46
CA SER A 99 51.03 -12.72 -12.87
C SER A 99 50.90 -12.99 -11.36
N ARG A 100 49.98 -12.31 -10.65
CA ARG A 100 49.67 -12.58 -9.24
C ARG A 100 48.99 -13.92 -9.11
N ARG A 101 49.55 -14.86 -8.34
CA ARG A 101 49.07 -16.24 -8.22
C ARG A 101 47.55 -16.31 -8.01
N ASP A 102 47.01 -15.50 -7.09
CA ASP A 102 45.61 -15.62 -6.69
C ASP A 102 44.63 -14.72 -7.46
N PHE A 103 45.13 -13.84 -8.36
CA PHE A 103 44.27 -13.06 -9.26
C PHE A 103 43.69 -13.95 -10.38
N PRO A 104 42.37 -14.12 -10.50
CA PRO A 104 41.77 -14.87 -11.61
C PRO A 104 41.75 -14.03 -12.89
N ILE A 105 41.82 -14.68 -14.05
CA ILE A 105 41.42 -14.01 -15.31
C ILE A 105 39.92 -13.73 -15.21
N ILE A 106 39.53 -12.47 -15.30
CA ILE A 106 38.13 -12.01 -15.30
C ILE A 106 37.56 -12.02 -16.72
N PRO A 107 36.23 -12.11 -16.90
CA PRO A 107 35.62 -11.97 -18.22
C PRO A 107 35.98 -10.62 -18.86
N CYS A 108 36.02 -10.60 -20.19
CA CYS A 108 36.21 -9.41 -21.01
C CYS A 108 34.96 -9.17 -21.88
N ASP A 109 33.79 -9.21 -21.24
CA ASP A 109 32.45 -9.22 -21.83
C ASP A 109 31.79 -7.85 -21.90
N GLY A 110 32.41 -6.82 -21.31
CA GLY A 110 31.86 -5.46 -21.24
C GLY A 110 30.84 -5.26 -20.13
N LEU A 111 30.64 -6.22 -19.21
CA LEU A 111 29.71 -6.10 -18.09
C LEU A 111 30.42 -6.06 -16.74
N PHE A 112 29.94 -5.24 -15.81
CA PHE A 112 30.44 -5.24 -14.44
C PHE A 112 29.84 -6.38 -13.62
N SER A 113 30.25 -7.62 -13.87
CA SER A 113 29.71 -8.77 -13.13
C SER A 113 30.32 -8.92 -11.72
N ARG A 114 29.70 -9.75 -10.87
CA ARG A 114 30.25 -10.16 -9.56
C ARG A 114 31.71 -10.62 -9.64
N GLY A 115 32.07 -11.36 -10.70
CA GLY A 115 33.44 -11.84 -10.92
C GLY A 115 34.40 -10.68 -11.18
N VAL A 116 33.99 -9.68 -11.95
CA VAL A 116 34.76 -8.47 -12.23
C VAL A 116 34.91 -7.61 -10.98
N GLN A 117 33.86 -7.43 -10.17
CA GLN A 117 33.96 -6.74 -8.87
C GLN A 117 34.96 -7.42 -7.95
N LYS A 118 34.91 -8.75 -7.83
CA LYS A 118 35.89 -9.52 -7.04
C LYS A 118 37.31 -9.32 -7.58
N GLY A 119 37.48 -9.32 -8.90
CA GLY A 119 38.74 -9.00 -9.56
C GLY A 119 39.24 -7.59 -9.23
N LEU A 120 38.35 -6.59 -9.20
CA LEU A 120 38.69 -5.21 -8.85
C LEU A 120 39.20 -5.13 -7.40
N VAL A 121 38.55 -5.83 -6.47
CA VAL A 121 39.01 -5.89 -5.08
C VAL A 121 40.36 -6.60 -4.97
N TYR A 122 40.58 -7.71 -5.66
CA TYR A 122 41.92 -8.34 -5.72
C TYR A 122 42.99 -7.38 -6.22
N ALA A 123 42.74 -6.72 -7.36
CA ALA A 123 43.66 -5.76 -7.96
C ALA A 123 44.00 -4.61 -6.98
N LEU A 124 43.00 -4.09 -6.27
CA LEU A 124 43.18 -3.09 -5.24
C LEU A 124 44.00 -3.59 -4.05
N GLN A 125 43.73 -4.80 -3.56
CA GLN A 125 44.48 -5.41 -2.46
C GLN A 125 45.98 -5.54 -2.80
N TYR A 126 46.31 -6.02 -4.01
CA TYR A 126 47.70 -6.08 -4.47
C TYR A 126 48.34 -4.71 -4.61
N SER A 127 47.57 -3.75 -5.11
CA SER A 127 47.98 -2.35 -5.30
C SER A 127 48.26 -1.62 -3.98
N LEU A 128 47.58 -2.04 -2.92
CA LEU A 128 47.79 -1.59 -1.54
C LEU A 128 48.83 -2.42 -0.78
N GLY A 129 49.49 -3.37 -1.45
CA GLY A 129 50.66 -4.09 -0.91
C GLY A 129 50.38 -5.47 -0.31
N GLN A 130 49.18 -6.03 -0.45
CA GLN A 130 48.95 -7.42 -0.07
C GLN A 130 49.70 -8.38 -0.99
N ALA A 131 50.22 -9.47 -0.41
CA ALA A 131 50.89 -10.54 -1.15
C ALA A 131 49.89 -11.64 -1.56
N ASP A 132 50.34 -12.51 -2.48
CA ASP A 132 49.65 -13.77 -2.74
C ASP A 132 49.51 -14.59 -1.46
N GLY A 133 48.33 -15.18 -1.24
CA GLY A 133 47.92 -15.89 -0.03
C GLY A 133 47.24 -15.01 1.00
N ALA A 134 47.37 -13.69 0.89
CA ALA A 134 46.72 -12.72 1.78
C ALA A 134 45.59 -11.94 1.09
N ALA A 135 45.68 -11.70 -0.22
CA ALA A 135 44.58 -11.14 -0.99
C ALA A 135 43.48 -12.20 -1.20
N ASP A 136 42.21 -11.81 -1.07
CA ASP A 136 41.04 -12.71 -1.10
C ASP A 136 39.89 -12.20 -1.98
N GLY A 137 40.01 -10.98 -2.51
CA GLY A 137 38.99 -10.32 -3.31
C GLY A 137 37.75 -9.91 -2.52
N VAL A 138 37.83 -9.83 -1.18
CA VAL A 138 36.73 -9.43 -0.30
C VAL A 138 36.97 -8.01 0.22
N PHE A 139 35.93 -7.17 0.15
CA PHE A 139 35.98 -5.80 0.66
C PHE A 139 35.73 -5.74 2.18
N GLY A 140 36.58 -6.45 2.93
CA GLY A 140 36.49 -6.58 4.39
C GLY A 140 37.29 -5.53 5.18
N PRO A 141 37.40 -5.71 6.52
CA PRO A 141 38.14 -4.81 7.40
C PRO A 141 39.59 -4.54 6.98
N THR A 142 40.31 -5.58 6.50
CA THR A 142 41.71 -5.45 6.03
C THR A 142 41.81 -4.48 4.85
N THR A 143 41.03 -4.71 3.79
CA THR A 143 41.01 -3.85 2.60
C THR A 143 40.60 -2.41 2.96
N ARG A 144 39.62 -2.25 3.86
CA ARG A 144 39.20 -0.94 4.37
C ARG A 144 40.32 -0.21 5.10
N ASN A 145 41.08 -0.90 5.95
CA ASN A 145 42.20 -0.28 6.68
C ASN A 145 43.35 0.13 5.74
N LEU A 146 43.66 -0.71 4.75
CA LEU A 146 44.66 -0.38 3.73
C LEU A 146 44.25 0.84 2.89
N LEU A 147 42.97 0.96 2.54
CA LEU A 147 42.47 2.15 1.84
C LEU A 147 42.61 3.42 2.68
N ARG A 148 42.35 3.36 3.99
CA ARG A 148 42.54 4.51 4.89
C ARG A 148 43.99 4.95 4.98
N SER A 149 44.94 4.01 4.96
CA SER A 149 46.37 4.32 5.12
C SER A 149 47.07 4.71 3.82
N GLY A 150 46.57 4.27 2.65
CA GLY A 150 47.30 4.47 1.40
C GLY A 150 46.47 4.44 0.11
N GLY A 151 45.14 4.53 0.19
CA GLY A 151 44.26 4.46 -0.98
C GLY A 151 43.91 5.81 -1.62
N GLN A 152 44.22 6.93 -0.98
CA GLN A 152 43.77 8.23 -1.45
C GLN A 152 44.44 8.62 -2.79
N VAL A 153 43.63 9.01 -3.76
CA VAL A 153 44.06 9.58 -5.04
C VAL A 153 43.37 10.93 -5.26
N SER A 154 44.06 11.89 -5.84
CA SER A 154 43.56 13.26 -6.04
C SER A 154 44.17 13.89 -7.29
N SER A 155 43.73 15.09 -7.67
CA SER A 155 44.25 15.78 -8.87
C SER A 155 45.77 15.85 -8.87
N GLY A 156 46.38 15.34 -9.94
CA GLY A 156 47.83 15.24 -10.09
C GLY A 156 48.46 13.93 -9.59
N SER A 157 47.73 13.08 -8.85
CA SER A 157 48.16 11.71 -8.56
C SER A 157 48.43 10.96 -9.87
N LYS A 158 49.51 10.19 -9.91
CA LYS A 158 49.89 9.36 -11.06
C LYS A 158 50.13 7.94 -10.62
N ASP A 159 49.82 6.99 -11.49
CA ASP A 159 50.25 5.62 -11.28
C ASP A 159 51.78 5.52 -11.40
N VAL A 160 52.42 5.09 -10.31
CA VAL A 160 53.87 4.87 -10.22
C VAL A 160 54.13 3.43 -9.78
N GLY A 161 55.08 2.78 -10.45
CA GLY A 161 55.44 1.39 -10.18
C GLY A 161 54.25 0.44 -10.38
N THR A 162 54.08 -0.52 -9.47
CA THR A 162 53.08 -1.58 -9.57
C THR A 162 51.78 -1.29 -8.82
N LYS A 163 51.55 -0.03 -8.38
CA LYS A 163 50.41 0.33 -7.51
C LYS A 163 49.12 0.64 -8.26
N HIS A 164 49.16 1.22 -9.46
CA HIS A 164 47.98 1.41 -10.33
C HIS A 164 46.68 1.99 -9.68
N LEU A 165 46.78 2.75 -8.58
CA LEU A 165 45.61 3.20 -7.80
C LEU A 165 44.72 4.18 -8.57
N VAL A 166 45.30 5.04 -9.42
CA VAL A 166 44.55 5.99 -10.25
C VAL A 166 43.70 5.23 -11.26
N ARG A 167 44.29 4.28 -12.00
CA ARG A 167 43.52 3.49 -12.97
C ARG A 167 42.48 2.59 -12.30
N LEU A 168 42.77 2.02 -11.14
CA LEU A 168 41.77 1.25 -10.39
C LEU A 168 40.62 2.12 -9.89
N PHE A 169 40.89 3.36 -9.51
CA PHE A 169 39.84 4.31 -9.12
C PHE A 169 38.94 4.67 -10.31
N LYS A 170 39.56 4.97 -11.46
CA LYS A 170 38.86 5.19 -12.73
C LYS A 170 38.03 3.98 -13.15
N ALA A 171 38.58 2.77 -13.01
CA ALA A 171 37.85 1.52 -13.24
C ALA A 171 36.60 1.44 -12.35
N GLY A 172 36.71 1.77 -11.06
CA GLY A 172 35.58 1.84 -10.15
C GLY A 172 34.48 2.80 -10.64
N LEU A 173 34.84 4.00 -11.12
CA LEU A 173 33.88 4.95 -11.68
C LEU A 173 33.17 4.40 -12.94
N ILE A 174 33.94 3.85 -13.88
CA ILE A 174 33.43 3.26 -15.13
C ILE A 174 32.48 2.10 -14.84
N PHE A 175 32.87 1.20 -13.94
CA PHE A 175 32.04 0.07 -13.51
C PHE A 175 30.76 0.47 -12.80
N ASN A 176 30.72 1.68 -12.20
CA ASN A 176 29.50 2.27 -11.66
C ASN A 176 28.73 3.14 -12.70
N SER A 177 28.97 2.90 -13.99
CA SER A 177 28.28 3.52 -15.14
C SER A 177 28.53 5.02 -15.32
N TYR A 178 29.66 5.55 -14.82
CA TYR A 178 30.03 6.94 -15.07
C TYR A 178 30.76 7.08 -16.40
N VAL A 179 30.21 7.93 -17.28
CA VAL A 179 30.78 8.30 -18.57
C VAL A 179 31.81 9.43 -18.43
N ASN A 180 32.58 9.68 -19.50
CA ASN A 180 33.61 10.73 -19.57
C ASN A 180 34.77 10.57 -18.58
N VAL A 181 34.96 9.38 -17.99
CA VAL A 181 36.19 9.04 -17.28
C VAL A 181 37.31 8.96 -18.32
N ASP A 182 38.38 9.73 -18.11
CA ASP A 182 39.55 9.81 -18.98
C ASP A 182 40.44 8.56 -18.82
N TRP A 183 39.93 7.42 -19.29
CA TRP A 183 40.46 6.07 -19.06
C TRP A 183 41.93 5.89 -19.48
N ASP A 184 42.34 6.47 -20.61
CA ASP A 184 43.68 6.31 -21.17
C ASP A 184 44.77 7.05 -20.37
N SER A 185 44.37 8.01 -19.52
CA SER A 185 45.31 8.75 -18.68
C SER A 185 45.64 7.96 -17.42
N THR A 186 46.93 7.77 -17.14
CA THR A 186 47.44 7.24 -15.86
C THR A 186 47.51 8.28 -14.74
N THR A 187 47.07 9.51 -15.03
CA THR A 187 47.00 10.63 -14.08
C THR A 187 45.55 10.87 -13.68
N PHE A 188 45.32 11.19 -12.41
CA PHE A 188 44.03 11.68 -11.93
C PHE A 188 43.90 13.14 -12.36
N THR A 189 43.15 13.38 -13.42
CA THR A 189 43.05 14.69 -14.05
C THR A 189 41.89 15.50 -13.47
N GLY A 190 41.75 16.76 -13.90
CA GLY A 190 40.56 17.56 -13.62
C GLY A 190 39.27 16.93 -14.16
N THR A 191 39.35 16.15 -15.24
CA THR A 191 38.21 15.37 -15.77
C THR A 191 37.81 14.28 -14.77
N THR A 192 38.77 13.48 -14.29
CA THR A 192 38.52 12.47 -13.25
C THR A 192 37.92 13.11 -12.00
N ALA A 193 38.46 14.24 -11.55
CA ALA A 193 37.96 14.98 -10.40
C ALA A 193 36.51 15.42 -10.58
N SER A 194 36.14 15.90 -11.78
CA SER A 194 34.79 16.36 -12.08
C SER A 194 33.78 15.21 -12.08
N VAL A 195 34.13 14.08 -12.69
CA VAL A 195 33.31 12.85 -12.63
C VAL A 195 33.16 12.36 -11.18
N THR A 196 34.24 12.38 -10.40
CA THR A 196 34.24 12.01 -8.98
C THR A 196 33.28 12.86 -8.16
N LYS A 197 33.23 14.19 -8.40
CA LYS A 197 32.27 15.07 -7.72
C LYS A 197 30.82 14.70 -8.04
N GLY A 198 30.53 14.36 -9.30
CA GLY A 198 29.22 13.87 -9.70
C GLY A 198 28.82 12.60 -8.94
N PHE A 199 29.73 11.62 -8.86
CA PHE A 199 29.52 10.41 -8.09
C PHE A 199 29.30 10.67 -6.60
N GLN A 200 30.14 11.51 -5.99
CA GLN A 200 30.02 11.87 -4.58
C GLN A 200 28.68 12.54 -4.28
N SER A 201 28.27 13.51 -5.10
CA SER A 201 26.96 14.16 -4.95
C SER A 201 25.83 13.14 -5.09
N PHE A 202 25.90 12.24 -6.08
CA PHE A 202 24.89 11.21 -6.31
C PHE A 202 24.77 10.23 -5.13
N CYS A 203 25.88 9.87 -4.49
CA CYS A 203 25.92 8.97 -3.33
C CYS A 203 25.79 9.69 -1.98
N HIS A 204 25.49 11.00 -1.95
CA HIS A 204 25.40 11.81 -0.73
C HIS A 204 26.68 11.74 0.13
N LEU A 205 27.83 11.84 -0.54
CA LEU A 205 29.15 11.96 0.07
C LEU A 205 29.63 13.42 0.07
N PRO A 206 30.57 13.80 0.95
CA PRO A 206 31.30 15.06 0.81
C PRO A 206 31.93 15.19 -0.58
N THR A 207 31.68 16.31 -1.25
CA THR A 207 32.03 16.50 -2.67
C THR A 207 33.48 16.98 -2.84
N THR A 208 34.44 16.17 -2.40
CA THR A 208 35.88 16.50 -2.39
C THR A 208 36.52 16.52 -3.78
N GLY A 209 35.96 15.78 -4.74
CA GLY A 209 36.57 15.51 -6.04
C GLY A 209 37.82 14.64 -5.98
N GLN A 210 38.03 13.94 -4.87
CA GLN A 210 39.15 13.04 -4.63
C GLN A 210 38.64 11.61 -4.48
N GLY A 211 39.48 10.62 -4.81
CA GLY A 211 39.25 9.23 -4.44
C GLY A 211 39.59 8.99 -2.98
N ASP A 212 38.79 9.55 -2.08
CA ASP A 212 38.90 9.36 -0.64
C ASP A 212 38.28 8.02 -0.18
N TYR A 213 38.47 7.69 1.10
CA TYR A 213 38.02 6.42 1.68
C TYR A 213 36.52 6.18 1.45
N ALA A 214 35.69 7.19 1.68
CA ALA A 214 34.24 7.06 1.55
C ALA A 214 33.83 6.82 0.09
N THR A 215 34.48 7.53 -0.84
CA THR A 215 34.28 7.37 -2.28
C THR A 215 34.66 5.96 -2.74
N TRP A 216 35.83 5.46 -2.31
CA TRP A 216 36.25 4.08 -2.58
C TRP A 216 35.25 3.06 -2.07
N CYS A 217 34.76 3.24 -0.84
CA CYS A 217 33.80 2.31 -0.27
C CYS A 217 32.51 2.24 -1.10
N SER A 218 31.97 3.40 -1.52
CA SER A 218 30.75 3.47 -2.34
C SER A 218 30.94 2.89 -3.74
N LEU A 219 32.14 2.93 -4.30
CA LEU A 219 32.45 2.30 -5.60
C LEU A 219 32.55 0.77 -5.51
N LEU A 220 32.98 0.23 -4.37
CA LEU A 220 33.37 -1.17 -4.21
C LEU A 220 32.37 -2.05 -3.45
N SER A 221 31.44 -1.45 -2.72
CA SER A 221 30.51 -2.15 -1.85
C SER A 221 29.14 -1.50 -1.88
N SER A 222 28.08 -2.31 -1.85
CA SER A 222 26.70 -1.80 -1.81
C SER A 222 26.45 -0.93 -0.58
N THR A 223 27.07 -1.28 0.54
CA THR A 223 26.98 -0.58 1.82
C THR A 223 27.69 0.78 1.80
N GLY A 224 28.67 0.97 0.91
CA GLY A 224 29.59 2.09 0.99
C GLY A 224 30.38 2.11 2.30
N ASP A 225 30.60 3.31 2.83
CA ASP A 225 31.11 3.49 4.19
C ASP A 225 29.95 3.28 5.19
N PRO A 226 29.98 2.23 6.03
CA PRO A 226 28.93 2.00 7.03
C PRO A 226 28.85 3.11 8.09
N GLN A 227 29.85 4.00 8.15
CA GLN A 227 29.85 5.17 9.02
C GLN A 227 29.37 6.45 8.32
N ARG A 228 29.00 6.38 7.03
CA ARG A 228 28.44 7.51 6.28
C ARG A 228 27.28 8.14 7.07
N PRO A 229 27.25 9.48 7.23
CA PRO A 229 26.14 10.14 7.92
C PRO A 229 24.80 9.73 7.30
N ALA A 230 23.84 9.38 8.17
CA ALA A 230 22.53 8.89 7.80
C ALA A 230 21.50 9.67 8.62
N SER A 231 20.64 10.44 7.94
CA SER A 231 19.51 11.15 8.57
C SER A 231 18.21 10.35 8.49
N GLY A 232 18.26 9.16 7.91
CA GLY A 232 17.17 8.19 7.90
C GLY A 232 17.47 6.98 8.78
N ALA A 233 16.43 6.27 9.16
CA ALA A 233 16.52 4.97 9.78
C ALA A 233 15.28 4.14 9.47
N ASP A 234 15.32 2.83 9.58
CA ASP A 234 14.12 2.00 9.66
C ASP A 234 14.20 1.07 10.87
N CYS A 235 13.05 0.68 11.40
CA CYS A 235 12.99 -0.23 12.53
C CYS A 235 11.67 -0.98 12.56
N MET A 236 11.65 -2.16 13.17
CA MET A 236 10.40 -2.86 13.47
C MET A 236 9.75 -2.37 14.77
N THR A 237 10.55 -1.94 15.75
CA THR A 237 10.09 -1.58 17.09
C THR A 237 9.17 -0.35 17.06
N PRO A 238 7.99 -0.39 17.71
CA PRO A 238 7.09 0.75 17.80
C PRO A 238 7.72 1.97 18.48
N LEU A 239 7.45 3.16 17.96
CA LEU A 239 7.97 4.41 18.49
C LEU A 239 7.05 5.01 19.56
N ASN A 240 7.64 5.30 20.72
CA ASN A 240 7.05 6.10 21.79
C ASN A 240 7.80 7.45 21.86
N GLN A 241 7.41 8.33 22.80
CA GLN A 241 8.02 9.65 22.92
C GLN A 241 9.53 9.58 23.21
N ASP A 242 9.97 8.66 24.07
CA ASP A 242 11.39 8.52 24.42
C ASP A 242 12.23 8.05 23.22
N ARG A 243 11.72 7.09 22.44
CA ARG A 243 12.38 6.60 21.22
C ARG A 243 12.44 7.70 20.14
N ILE A 244 11.41 8.52 20.01
CA ILE A 244 11.43 9.68 19.11
C ILE A 244 12.50 10.70 19.55
N ASN A 245 12.63 10.95 20.85
CA ASN A 245 13.70 11.80 21.38
C ASN A 245 15.09 11.19 21.10
N THR A 246 15.24 9.87 21.26
CA THR A 246 16.47 9.14 20.90
C THR A 246 16.80 9.33 19.42
N LEU A 247 15.84 9.14 18.52
CA LEU A 247 16.04 9.34 17.08
C LEU A 247 16.51 10.77 16.76
N LYS A 248 15.81 11.78 17.30
CA LYS A 248 16.16 13.20 17.08
C LYS A 248 17.54 13.56 17.61
N SER A 249 17.91 13.08 18.80
CA SER A 249 19.24 13.32 19.38
C SER A 249 20.38 12.67 18.59
N ASN A 250 20.06 11.70 17.73
CA ASN A 250 21.00 11.04 16.82
C ASN A 250 20.84 11.54 15.37
N SER A 251 20.26 12.74 15.18
CA SER A 251 20.11 13.40 13.87
C SER A 251 19.28 12.62 12.85
N VAL A 252 18.39 11.73 13.30
CA VAL A 252 17.40 11.09 12.43
C VAL A 252 16.22 12.05 12.23
N GLU A 253 15.86 12.26 10.97
CA GLU A 253 14.77 13.14 10.54
C GLU A 253 13.60 12.38 9.90
N ILE A 254 13.88 11.19 9.38
CA ILE A 254 12.89 10.36 8.69
C ILE A 254 13.05 8.90 9.09
N VAL A 255 11.94 8.21 9.38
CA VAL A 255 11.96 6.82 9.84
C VAL A 255 11.08 5.90 8.99
N GLY A 256 11.64 4.81 8.49
CA GLY A 256 10.93 3.72 7.83
C GLY A 256 10.12 2.94 8.84
N ARG A 257 8.80 2.85 8.64
CA ARG A 257 7.89 2.15 9.57
C ARG A 257 6.97 1.21 8.83
N TYR A 258 6.86 -0.01 9.36
CA TYR A 258 6.04 -1.03 8.74
C TYR A 258 4.56 -0.76 8.93
N ILE A 259 3.79 -0.88 7.86
CA ILE A 259 2.32 -0.81 7.87
C ILE A 259 1.66 -2.20 7.78
N ALA A 260 2.48 -3.26 7.81
CA ALA A 260 2.10 -4.68 7.80
C ALA A 260 3.08 -5.52 8.67
N GLY A 261 2.85 -6.83 8.80
CA GLY A 261 3.81 -7.76 9.45
C GLY A 261 3.52 -8.16 10.90
N GLY A 262 2.26 -8.15 11.34
CA GLY A 262 1.84 -8.59 12.69
C GLY A 262 1.85 -7.49 13.76
N VAL A 263 1.39 -7.82 14.97
CA VAL A 263 1.05 -6.84 16.04
C VAL A 263 2.25 -5.99 16.48
N ASN A 264 3.46 -6.56 16.53
CA ASN A 264 4.64 -5.88 17.05
C ASN A 264 5.50 -5.19 15.98
N LYS A 265 5.19 -5.40 14.70
CA LYS A 265 5.92 -4.80 13.57
C LYS A 265 5.13 -3.64 12.97
N ARG A 266 3.79 -3.71 13.02
CA ARG A 266 2.88 -2.75 12.39
C ARG A 266 2.70 -1.48 13.22
N MET A 267 2.95 -0.35 12.58
CA MET A 267 2.70 0.99 13.13
C MET A 267 1.21 1.22 13.39
N THR A 268 0.91 1.98 14.44
CA THR A 268 -0.44 2.43 14.77
C THR A 268 -0.69 3.88 14.36
N LYS A 269 -1.96 4.30 14.27
CA LYS A 269 -2.30 5.70 13.98
C LYS A 269 -1.80 6.67 15.07
N MET A 270 -1.80 6.23 16.33
CA MET A 270 -1.23 7.01 17.44
C MET A 270 0.27 7.19 17.27
N GLU A 271 0.99 6.13 16.92
CA GLU A 271 2.43 6.20 16.63
C GLU A 271 2.72 7.12 15.44
N ALA A 272 1.99 6.97 14.33
CA ALA A 272 2.15 7.83 13.15
C ALA A 272 1.91 9.32 13.48
N SER A 273 0.88 9.60 14.28
CA SER A 273 0.57 10.96 14.77
C SER A 273 1.70 11.50 15.66
N LEU A 274 2.23 10.66 16.54
CA LEU A 274 3.31 11.03 17.44
C LEU A 274 4.60 11.38 16.69
N ILE A 275 4.95 10.62 15.64
CA ILE A 275 6.10 10.89 14.77
C ILE A 275 5.99 12.29 14.14
N VAL A 276 4.88 12.57 13.45
CA VAL A 276 4.70 13.83 12.71
C VAL A 276 4.56 15.05 13.64
N GLN A 277 3.89 14.91 14.79
CA GLN A 277 3.75 15.98 15.79
C GLN A 277 5.09 16.36 16.43
N ASN A 278 6.05 15.43 16.48
CA ASN A 278 7.39 15.68 16.98
C ASN A 278 8.36 16.21 15.91
N GLY A 279 7.87 16.48 14.69
CA GLY A 279 8.65 17.02 13.58
C GLY A 279 9.51 15.99 12.85
N LEU A 280 9.31 14.69 13.10
CA LEU A 280 9.89 13.63 12.28
C LEU A 280 8.97 13.31 11.10
N ARG A 281 9.55 12.71 10.07
CA ARG A 281 8.81 12.17 8.92
C ARG A 281 8.88 10.65 8.95
N PHE A 282 7.99 9.96 8.25
CA PHE A 282 8.13 8.51 8.08
C PHE A 282 7.91 8.08 6.64
N PHE A 283 8.51 6.96 6.22
CA PHE A 283 8.14 6.29 4.97
C PHE A 283 7.48 4.93 5.25
N PRO A 284 6.33 4.62 4.63
CA PRO A 284 5.63 3.36 4.82
C PRO A 284 6.35 2.17 4.20
N ILE A 285 6.57 1.12 4.99
CA ILE A 285 7.14 -0.16 4.54
C ILE A 285 6.06 -1.24 4.56
N TYR A 286 5.85 -1.94 3.45
CA TYR A 286 4.98 -3.10 3.38
C TYR A 286 5.82 -4.38 3.26
N GLN A 287 5.82 -5.19 4.32
CA GLN A 287 6.48 -6.49 4.37
C GLN A 287 5.66 -7.47 5.21
N GLU A 288 5.37 -8.64 4.64
CA GLU A 288 4.87 -9.81 5.36
C GLU A 288 5.95 -10.91 5.34
N ASN A 289 5.66 -12.09 4.80
CA ASN A 289 6.62 -13.20 4.67
C ASN A 289 7.48 -13.07 3.39
N ASN A 290 7.87 -11.86 2.98
CA ASN A 290 8.54 -11.64 1.69
C ASN A 290 10.02 -12.04 1.69
N ASP A 291 10.36 -13.22 2.22
CA ASP A 291 11.74 -13.70 2.46
C ASP A 291 12.10 -14.98 1.67
N ALA A 292 11.19 -15.49 0.84
CA ALA A 292 11.39 -16.71 0.05
C ALA A 292 10.52 -16.76 -1.21
N PRO A 293 10.94 -17.45 -2.28
CA PRO A 293 10.30 -17.39 -3.60
C PRO A 293 8.81 -17.76 -3.60
N GLN A 294 8.37 -18.69 -2.76
CA GLN A 294 6.97 -19.13 -2.70
C GLN A 294 5.99 -18.02 -2.29
N TYR A 295 6.47 -16.94 -1.67
CA TYR A 295 5.65 -15.81 -1.26
C TYR A 295 5.48 -14.75 -2.35
N PHE A 296 6.12 -14.95 -3.51
CA PHE A 296 6.10 -14.02 -4.64
C PHE A 296 5.36 -14.64 -5.83
N THR A 297 4.06 -14.42 -5.86
CA THR A 297 3.20 -14.70 -7.01
C THR A 297 2.42 -13.45 -7.43
N TYR A 298 1.89 -13.43 -8.64
CA TYR A 298 0.98 -12.36 -9.07
C TYR A 298 -0.22 -12.20 -8.11
N ALA A 299 -0.83 -13.32 -7.70
CA ALA A 299 -1.98 -13.32 -6.80
C ALA A 299 -1.65 -12.74 -5.41
N SER A 300 -0.52 -13.16 -4.81
CA SER A 300 -0.05 -12.56 -3.55
C SER A 300 0.32 -11.08 -3.73
N GLY A 301 0.81 -10.67 -4.90
CA GLY A 301 1.06 -9.26 -5.21
C GLY A 301 -0.22 -8.43 -5.21
N VAL A 302 -1.30 -8.93 -5.82
CA VAL A 302 -2.63 -8.29 -5.78
C VAL A 302 -3.15 -8.19 -4.34
N GLN A 303 -3.02 -9.27 -3.57
CA GLN A 303 -3.44 -9.31 -2.17
C GLN A 303 -2.67 -8.28 -1.32
N GLN A 304 -1.34 -8.27 -1.41
CA GLN A 304 -0.49 -7.35 -0.66
C GLN A 304 -0.67 -5.90 -1.10
N GLY A 305 -0.85 -5.63 -2.40
CA GLY A 305 -1.19 -4.30 -2.89
C GLY A 305 -2.53 -3.80 -2.33
N THR A 306 -3.56 -4.66 -2.30
CA THR A 306 -4.87 -4.33 -1.73
C THR A 306 -4.79 -4.05 -0.23
N ALA A 307 -4.10 -4.92 0.51
CA ALA A 307 -3.91 -4.75 1.95
C ALA A 307 -3.05 -3.51 2.28
N ALA A 308 -2.05 -3.17 1.46
CA ALA A 308 -1.26 -1.96 1.62
C ALA A 308 -2.12 -0.70 1.54
N ILE A 309 -3.04 -0.62 0.56
CA ILE A 309 -3.98 0.50 0.42
C ILE A 309 -4.84 0.63 1.68
N GLN A 310 -5.45 -0.46 2.12
CA GLN A 310 -6.31 -0.48 3.30
C GLN A 310 -5.55 -0.07 4.57
N ASN A 311 -4.34 -0.60 4.75
CA ASN A 311 -3.50 -0.30 5.90
C ASN A 311 -3.05 1.17 5.91
N ALA A 312 -2.67 1.71 4.75
CA ALA A 312 -2.27 3.10 4.61
C ALA A 312 -3.43 4.06 4.87
N GLN A 313 -4.62 3.78 4.33
CA GLN A 313 -5.83 4.57 4.57
C GLN A 313 -6.26 4.51 6.05
N ALA A 314 -6.21 3.34 6.69
CA ALA A 314 -6.51 3.19 8.12
C ALA A 314 -5.54 3.99 9.01
N LEU A 315 -4.30 4.18 8.55
CA LEU A 315 -3.28 5.02 9.19
C LEU A 315 -3.35 6.49 8.77
N THR A 316 -4.32 6.85 7.91
CA THR A 316 -4.48 8.20 7.36
C THR A 316 -3.22 8.72 6.67
N ILE A 317 -2.53 7.84 5.96
CA ILE A 317 -1.37 8.21 5.16
C ILE A 317 -1.89 8.98 3.93
N PRO A 318 -1.32 10.14 3.58
CA PRO A 318 -1.83 10.95 2.47
C PRO A 318 -1.81 10.22 1.13
N LEU A 319 -2.83 10.47 0.31
CA LEU A 319 -2.86 10.01 -1.07
C LEU A 319 -1.62 10.51 -1.84
N GLY A 320 -1.11 9.68 -2.73
CA GLY A 320 0.11 9.92 -3.49
C GLY A 320 1.41 9.63 -2.72
N ALA A 321 1.35 9.29 -1.42
CA ALA A 321 2.51 8.80 -0.69
C ALA A 321 3.08 7.52 -1.33
N ILE A 322 4.37 7.28 -1.13
CA ILE A 322 5.07 6.11 -1.64
C ILE A 322 5.03 5.01 -0.58
N ILE A 323 4.66 3.79 -0.96
CA ILE A 323 4.72 2.60 -0.08
C ILE A 323 5.82 1.67 -0.61
N TYR A 324 6.79 1.33 0.22
CA TYR A 324 7.90 0.44 -0.16
C TYR A 324 7.53 -1.03 0.04
N PHE A 325 7.30 -1.73 -1.06
CA PHE A 325 7.04 -3.17 -1.05
C PHE A 325 8.36 -3.93 -1.05
N CYS A 326 8.47 -4.90 -0.14
CA CYS A 326 9.73 -5.55 0.15
C CYS A 326 9.93 -6.86 -0.63
N CYS A 327 11.14 -7.05 -1.14
CA CYS A 327 11.71 -8.36 -1.42
C CYS A 327 12.95 -8.52 -0.55
N ASP A 328 12.82 -9.29 0.54
CA ASP A 328 13.84 -9.49 1.57
C ASP A 328 14.54 -10.83 1.40
N TRP A 329 14.99 -11.05 0.17
CA TRP A 329 15.67 -12.25 -0.31
C TRP A 329 16.69 -11.84 -1.38
N ASP A 330 17.62 -12.74 -1.72
CA ASP A 330 18.65 -12.54 -2.74
C ASP A 330 18.32 -13.29 -4.05
N PRO A 331 17.33 -12.85 -4.85
CA PRO A 331 17.06 -13.45 -6.14
C PRO A 331 18.15 -13.05 -7.13
N ASN A 332 18.57 -14.03 -7.94
CA ASN A 332 19.37 -13.75 -9.12
C ASN A 332 18.52 -13.08 -10.22
N THR A 333 19.17 -12.64 -11.29
CA THR A 333 18.50 -11.99 -12.42
C THR A 333 17.30 -12.77 -12.99
N ASP A 334 17.42 -14.08 -13.19
CA ASP A 334 16.37 -14.90 -13.77
C ASP A 334 15.19 -15.06 -12.80
N GLU A 335 15.48 -15.15 -11.50
CA GLU A 335 14.46 -15.19 -10.44
C GLU A 335 13.74 -13.83 -10.31
N ILE A 336 14.45 -12.71 -10.47
CA ILE A 336 13.81 -11.39 -10.52
C ILE A 336 12.79 -11.34 -11.65
N ASP A 337 13.15 -11.82 -12.85
CA ASP A 337 12.27 -11.76 -14.02
C ASP A 337 11.10 -12.74 -13.95
N SER A 338 11.34 -13.96 -13.47
CA SER A 338 10.36 -15.04 -13.48
C SER A 338 9.46 -15.07 -12.25
N ILE A 339 9.89 -14.52 -11.11
CA ILE A 339 9.18 -14.61 -9.82
C ILE A 339 8.80 -13.22 -9.30
N ILE A 340 9.78 -12.33 -9.16
CA ILE A 340 9.57 -11.04 -8.49
C ILE A 340 8.79 -10.05 -9.38
N LEU A 341 9.11 -9.98 -10.67
CA LEU A 341 8.43 -9.09 -11.61
C LEU A 341 6.92 -9.41 -11.73
N PRO A 342 6.48 -10.68 -11.86
CA PRO A 342 5.06 -11.03 -11.77
C PRO A 342 4.40 -10.60 -10.46
N PHE A 343 5.06 -10.75 -9.32
CA PHE A 343 4.54 -10.27 -8.03
C PHE A 343 4.32 -8.74 -8.05
N PHE A 344 5.32 -7.96 -8.48
CA PHE A 344 5.19 -6.50 -8.56
C PHE A 344 4.15 -6.05 -9.60
N ARG A 345 3.93 -6.81 -10.69
CA ARG A 345 2.80 -6.59 -11.61
C ARG A 345 1.46 -6.79 -10.90
N GLY A 346 1.36 -7.77 -10.01
CA GLY A 346 0.19 -7.95 -9.15
C GLY A 346 -0.06 -6.76 -8.22
N VAL A 347 1.00 -6.26 -7.56
CA VAL A 347 0.94 -5.04 -6.73
C VAL A 347 0.48 -3.84 -7.56
N SER A 348 1.09 -3.63 -8.73
CA SER A 348 0.73 -2.56 -9.66
C SER A 348 -0.72 -2.65 -10.11
N SER A 349 -1.21 -3.86 -10.38
CA SER A 349 -2.60 -4.11 -10.78
C SER A 349 -3.59 -3.72 -9.68
N ALA A 350 -3.32 -4.10 -8.42
CA ALA A 350 -4.17 -3.73 -7.29
C ALA A 350 -4.20 -2.21 -7.07
N ILE A 351 -3.04 -1.56 -7.10
CA ILE A 351 -2.92 -0.10 -6.93
C ILE A 351 -3.66 0.64 -8.06
N THR A 352 -3.45 0.23 -9.30
CA THR A 352 -4.10 0.86 -10.47
C THR A 352 -5.61 0.67 -10.43
N SER A 353 -6.08 -0.54 -10.11
CA SER A 353 -7.52 -0.85 -10.02
C SER A 353 -8.25 -0.06 -8.93
N ALA A 354 -7.54 0.37 -7.89
CA ALA A 354 -8.06 1.23 -6.84
C ALA A 354 -8.02 2.74 -7.19
N GLY A 355 -7.67 3.11 -8.43
CA GLY A 355 -7.54 4.51 -8.86
C GLY A 355 -6.18 5.14 -8.55
N SER A 356 -5.14 4.33 -8.31
CA SER A 356 -3.77 4.77 -8.00
C SER A 356 -3.65 5.69 -6.77
N PRO A 357 -4.23 5.32 -5.60
CA PRO A 357 -4.21 6.16 -4.41
C PRO A 357 -2.81 6.35 -3.81
N TYR A 358 -1.88 5.44 -4.08
CA TYR A 358 -0.49 5.47 -3.60
C TYR A 358 0.48 5.10 -4.71
N ARG A 359 1.75 5.46 -4.52
CA ARG A 359 2.83 5.16 -5.47
C ARG A 359 3.66 3.99 -4.96
N ILE A 360 4.24 3.21 -5.88
CA ILE A 360 4.96 1.98 -5.56
C ILE A 360 6.45 2.26 -5.39
N GLY A 361 6.95 2.11 -4.16
CA GLY A 361 8.38 2.02 -3.86
C GLY A 361 8.82 0.56 -3.82
N VAL A 362 10.10 0.32 -4.08
CA VAL A 362 10.69 -1.04 -4.09
C VAL A 362 11.77 -1.13 -3.04
N TYR A 363 11.68 -2.11 -2.13
CA TYR A 363 12.78 -2.51 -1.27
C TYR A 363 13.43 -3.81 -1.74
N GLY A 364 14.76 -3.83 -1.81
CA GLY A 364 15.54 -5.01 -2.17
C GLY A 364 16.98 -4.67 -2.62
N THR A 365 17.62 -5.61 -3.32
CA THR A 365 18.96 -5.42 -3.90
C THR A 365 18.98 -4.34 -5.00
N ARG A 366 20.17 -3.82 -5.31
CA ARG A 366 20.36 -2.84 -6.40
C ARG A 366 19.81 -3.34 -7.74
N ASN A 367 20.15 -4.56 -8.16
CA ASN A 367 19.64 -5.18 -9.40
C ASN A 367 18.11 -5.28 -9.43
N LEU A 368 17.52 -5.76 -8.33
CA LEU A 368 16.06 -5.89 -8.21
C LEU A 368 15.38 -4.53 -8.33
N CYS A 369 15.86 -3.54 -7.59
CA CYS A 369 15.34 -2.18 -7.62
C CYS A 369 15.39 -1.59 -9.03
N GLN A 370 16.52 -1.75 -9.73
CA GLN A 370 16.68 -1.29 -11.11
C GLN A 370 15.72 -1.99 -12.06
N ARG A 371 15.61 -3.32 -12.01
CA ARG A 371 14.73 -4.09 -12.92
C ARG A 371 13.26 -3.76 -12.75
N ILE A 372 12.76 -3.69 -11.52
CA ILE A 372 11.35 -3.33 -11.26
C ILE A 372 11.05 -1.88 -11.67
N SER A 373 12.01 -0.97 -11.48
CA SER A 373 11.87 0.42 -11.93
C SER A 373 11.88 0.53 -13.46
N SER A 374 12.79 -0.17 -14.14
CA SER A 374 12.86 -0.22 -15.62
C SER A 374 11.62 -0.86 -16.25
N ALA A 375 10.90 -1.71 -15.51
CA ALA A 375 9.61 -2.25 -15.93
C ALA A 375 8.43 -1.25 -15.78
N GLY A 376 8.70 -0.02 -15.30
CA GLY A 376 7.69 1.04 -15.14
C GLY A 376 6.81 0.92 -13.89
N ILE A 377 7.20 0.08 -12.92
CA ILE A 377 6.38 -0.17 -11.72
C ILE A 377 6.87 0.68 -10.54
N GLY A 378 8.15 0.58 -10.18
CA GLY A 378 8.73 1.26 -9.03
C GLY A 378 9.10 2.72 -9.31
N VAL A 379 8.57 3.67 -8.54
CA VAL A 379 8.89 5.10 -8.68
C VAL A 379 10.17 5.50 -7.94
N THR A 380 10.51 4.81 -6.85
CA THR A 380 11.72 5.02 -6.04
C THR A 380 12.22 3.71 -5.45
N SER A 381 13.50 3.68 -5.06
CA SER A 381 14.13 2.51 -4.45
C SER A 381 14.56 2.77 -3.01
N PHE A 382 14.21 1.84 -2.13
CA PHE A 382 14.79 1.66 -0.80
C PHE A 382 15.79 0.50 -0.89
N VAL A 383 17.07 0.81 -0.97
CA VAL A 383 18.10 -0.17 -1.30
C VAL A 383 18.57 -0.87 -0.02
N GLY A 384 18.50 -2.19 0.01
CA GLY A 384 19.08 -3.04 1.06
C GLY A 384 20.62 -3.10 0.93
N GLY A 385 21.29 -1.95 1.10
CA GLY A 385 22.71 -1.77 0.84
C GLY A 385 23.62 -2.53 1.81
N MET A 386 23.18 -2.79 3.04
CA MET A 386 23.94 -3.49 4.08
C MET A 386 24.15 -4.97 3.78
N SER A 387 23.28 -5.57 2.96
CA SER A 387 23.40 -6.94 2.44
C SER A 387 24.44 -7.04 1.31
N SER A 388 25.68 -6.64 1.59
CA SER A 388 26.77 -6.58 0.59
C SER A 388 27.26 -7.91 0.06
N GLY A 389 26.84 -9.02 0.67
CA GLY A 389 27.07 -10.38 0.17
C GLY A 389 26.05 -10.86 -0.85
N TRP A 390 24.90 -10.19 -0.97
CA TRP A 390 23.81 -10.61 -1.87
C TRP A 390 24.18 -10.38 -3.34
N SER A 391 23.84 -11.34 -4.19
CA SER A 391 24.15 -11.37 -5.61
C SER A 391 23.67 -10.11 -6.35
N GLY A 392 22.46 -9.64 -6.06
CA GLY A 392 21.91 -8.42 -6.68
C GLY A 392 22.57 -7.12 -6.24
N ASN A 393 23.49 -7.16 -5.27
CA ASN A 393 24.29 -6.03 -4.80
C ASN A 393 25.75 -6.09 -5.31
N LEU A 394 26.13 -7.17 -6.02
CA LEU A 394 27.47 -7.38 -6.55
C LEU A 394 27.45 -7.20 -8.08
N GLY A 395 28.12 -6.15 -8.56
CA GLY A 395 28.18 -5.80 -9.99
C GLY A 395 27.09 -4.83 -10.43
N PHE A 396 26.33 -4.25 -9.50
CA PHE A 396 25.23 -3.36 -9.82
C PHE A 396 25.44 -1.97 -9.18
N PRO A 397 25.33 -0.88 -9.96
CA PRO A 397 25.44 0.47 -9.41
C PRO A 397 24.20 0.80 -8.56
N LEU A 398 24.33 1.80 -7.69
CA LEU A 398 23.20 2.31 -6.91
C LEU A 398 22.11 2.84 -7.89
N PRO A 399 20.83 2.45 -7.75
CA PRO A 399 19.76 2.81 -8.69
C PRO A 399 19.60 4.33 -8.81
N SER A 400 19.35 4.87 -10.00
CA SER A 400 19.23 6.33 -10.22
C SER A 400 18.06 6.98 -9.47
N ASN A 401 17.04 6.19 -9.10
CA ASN A 401 15.86 6.58 -8.34
C ASN A 401 15.93 6.19 -6.85
N TRP A 402 17.12 5.88 -6.31
CA TRP A 402 17.28 5.57 -4.89
C TRP A 402 16.80 6.73 -4.01
N ALA A 403 15.90 6.43 -3.06
CA ALA A 403 15.40 7.35 -2.03
C ALA A 403 16.09 7.12 -0.70
N PHE A 404 16.28 5.84 -0.36
CA PHE A 404 16.88 5.37 0.88
C PHE A 404 17.92 4.29 0.56
N ASP A 405 19.05 4.31 1.25
CA ASP A 405 20.12 3.31 1.13
C ASP A 405 20.51 2.83 2.53
N GLN A 406 20.05 1.63 2.88
CA GLN A 406 20.25 0.99 4.18
C GLN A 406 21.69 0.52 4.30
N ILE A 407 22.47 1.03 5.26
CA ILE A 407 23.92 0.81 5.30
C ILE A 407 24.44 0.08 6.53
N ALA A 408 23.76 0.16 7.68
CA ALA A 408 24.25 -0.50 8.89
C ALA A 408 23.19 -0.58 9.99
N GLY A 409 23.14 -1.71 10.68
CA GLY A 409 22.42 -1.81 11.95
C GLY A 409 23.08 -0.99 13.07
N ALA A 410 22.27 -0.47 13.99
CA ALA A 410 22.70 0.24 15.18
C ALA A 410 21.71 0.06 16.34
N THR A 411 22.20 0.20 17.57
CA THR A 411 21.36 0.35 18.76
C THR A 411 21.57 1.74 19.33
N LEU A 412 20.49 2.52 19.46
CA LEU A 412 20.50 3.86 20.00
C LEU A 412 19.82 3.91 21.38
N GLY A 413 20.22 4.88 22.20
CA GLY A 413 19.57 5.18 23.48
C GLY A 413 19.70 4.08 24.55
N SER A 414 18.93 4.25 25.63
CA SER A 414 18.87 3.34 26.78
C SER A 414 17.48 3.36 27.42
N GLY A 415 17.16 2.36 28.25
CA GLY A 415 15.87 2.29 28.95
C GLY A 415 14.66 2.34 28.00
N ALA A 416 13.67 3.17 28.31
CA ALA A 416 12.47 3.36 27.48
C ALA A 416 12.76 3.93 26.07
N GLY A 417 13.89 4.64 25.92
CA GLY A 417 14.38 5.18 24.66
C GLY A 417 15.32 4.26 23.88
N ARG A 418 15.60 3.04 24.36
CA ARG A 418 16.41 2.05 23.61
C ARG A 418 15.68 1.63 22.34
N LEU A 419 16.39 1.69 21.21
CA LEU A 419 15.85 1.36 19.89
C LEU A 419 16.93 0.69 19.04
N GLU A 420 16.60 -0.44 18.43
CA GLU A 420 17.38 -1.04 17.36
C GLU A 420 16.86 -0.52 16.03
N ILE A 421 17.78 -0.02 15.20
CA ILE A 421 17.49 0.56 13.90
C ILE A 421 18.45 0.00 12.86
N ASP A 422 18.05 0.05 11.61
CA ASP A 422 18.97 0.10 10.48
C ASP A 422 19.10 1.56 10.02
N ARG A 423 20.33 1.98 9.69
CA ARG A 423 20.67 3.34 9.31
C ARG A 423 20.48 3.52 7.80
N ASP A 424 19.72 4.54 7.42
CA ASP A 424 19.42 4.85 6.03
C ASP A 424 20.00 6.19 5.61
N VAL A 425 20.78 6.18 4.53
CA VAL A 425 21.14 7.44 3.86
C VAL A 425 19.96 7.89 3.00
N VAL A 426 19.64 9.18 3.06
CA VAL A 426 18.45 9.78 2.46
C VAL A 426 18.83 10.64 1.27
N SER A 427 18.33 10.31 0.08
CA SER A 427 18.61 11.07 -1.15
C SER A 427 17.72 12.30 -1.34
N SER A 428 16.66 12.42 -0.54
CA SER A 428 15.58 13.42 -0.66
C SER A 428 14.66 13.26 -1.89
N ARG A 429 14.79 12.18 -2.68
CA ARG A 429 13.82 11.86 -3.76
C ARG A 429 12.45 11.49 -3.22
N ASP A 430 12.42 10.87 -2.05
CA ASP A 430 11.23 10.74 -1.22
C ASP A 430 11.39 11.63 0.01
N LYS A 431 10.39 12.48 0.25
CA LYS A 431 10.39 13.38 1.41
C LYS A 431 9.77 12.73 2.65
N GLY A 432 9.14 11.56 2.51
CA GLY A 432 8.36 10.92 3.55
C GLY A 432 7.03 11.62 3.83
N VAL A 433 6.24 10.99 4.67
CA VAL A 433 4.99 11.50 5.22
C VAL A 433 5.33 12.46 6.37
N ALA A 434 4.97 13.73 6.19
CA ALA A 434 5.20 14.80 7.17
C ALA A 434 3.91 15.26 7.87
N ALA A 435 2.75 14.81 7.39
CA ALA A 435 1.44 15.06 7.97
C ALA A 435 0.52 13.88 7.63
N LEU A 436 -0.43 13.59 8.51
CA LEU A 436 -1.49 12.62 8.24
C LEU A 436 -2.69 13.34 7.63
N GLU A 437 -3.43 12.64 6.77
CA GLU A 437 -4.76 13.09 6.38
C GLU A 437 -5.68 13.11 7.60
N VAL A 438 -6.59 14.08 7.65
CA VAL A 438 -7.75 13.93 8.54
C VAL A 438 -8.55 12.75 7.98
N PRO A 439 -8.96 11.75 8.79
CA PRO A 439 -9.71 10.61 8.27
C PRO A 439 -10.86 11.08 7.38
N ILE A 440 -10.97 10.52 6.18
CA ILE A 440 -12.23 10.52 5.46
C ILE A 440 -13.13 9.52 6.19
N ASP A 441 -13.76 9.96 7.28
CA ASP A 441 -14.94 9.29 7.80
C ASP A 441 -16.10 9.80 6.93
N PRO A 442 -16.62 8.97 6.00
CA PRO A 442 -17.58 9.40 4.98
C PRO A 442 -18.91 9.87 5.58
N VAL A 443 -19.14 9.58 6.87
CA VAL A 443 -20.35 9.99 7.58
C VAL A 443 -20.06 11.01 8.68
N LYS A 444 -18.81 11.44 8.83
CA LYS A 444 -18.37 12.38 9.87
C LYS A 444 -19.19 13.65 9.87
N ASP A 445 -19.31 14.30 8.71
CA ASP A 445 -19.92 15.62 8.64
C ASP A 445 -21.39 15.57 9.07
N TYR A 446 -22.13 14.54 8.64
CA TYR A 446 -23.52 14.34 9.06
C TYR A 446 -23.65 14.06 10.57
N PHE A 447 -22.85 13.14 11.13
CA PHE A 447 -22.97 12.78 12.55
C PHE A 447 -22.39 13.85 13.48
N ASP A 448 -21.40 14.63 13.06
CA ASP A 448 -20.91 15.79 13.80
C ASP A 448 -21.91 16.95 13.76
N TRP A 449 -22.60 17.14 12.62
CA TRP A 449 -23.73 18.09 12.52
C TRP A 449 -24.88 17.70 13.45
N LEU A 450 -25.22 16.41 13.52
CA LEU A 450 -26.28 15.90 14.40
C LEU A 450 -25.93 16.06 15.88
N LEU A 451 -24.67 15.80 16.26
CA LEU A 451 -24.15 16.07 17.61
C LEU A 451 -24.23 17.56 17.95
N LEU A 452 -23.83 18.44 17.01
CA LEU A 452 -23.95 19.89 17.20
C LEU A 452 -25.42 20.27 17.44
N LEU A 453 -26.36 19.76 16.65
CA LEU A 453 -27.77 20.07 16.80
C LEU A 453 -28.33 19.62 18.16
N GLU A 454 -27.96 18.43 18.64
CA GLU A 454 -28.34 17.95 19.98
C GLU A 454 -27.71 18.76 21.12
N ASP A 455 -26.48 19.23 20.95
CA ASP A 455 -25.83 20.13 21.89
C ASP A 455 -26.59 21.47 21.96
N ARG A 456 -26.99 22.03 20.80
CA ARG A 456 -27.85 23.22 20.75
C ARG A 456 -29.19 22.98 21.45
N ALA A 457 -29.81 21.82 21.27
CA ALA A 457 -31.02 21.45 22.00
C ALA A 457 -30.80 21.37 23.51
N SER A 458 -29.66 20.81 23.94
CA SER A 458 -29.29 20.75 25.37
C SER A 458 -29.07 22.14 25.97
N GLN A 459 -28.44 23.06 25.23
CA GLN A 459 -28.26 24.45 25.64
C GLN A 459 -29.60 25.20 25.71
N TRP A 460 -30.52 24.96 24.76
CA TRP A 460 -31.88 25.53 24.81
C TRP A 460 -32.63 25.07 26.07
N ARG A 461 -32.56 23.77 26.40
CA ARG A 461 -33.15 23.25 27.63
C ARG A 461 -32.56 23.89 28.90
N ALA A 462 -31.26 24.21 28.88
CA ALA A 462 -30.61 24.90 29.99
C ALA A 462 -31.11 26.35 30.22
N THR A 463 -31.85 26.93 29.26
CA THR A 463 -32.54 28.22 29.44
C THR A 463 -33.86 28.12 30.21
N GLY A 464 -34.33 26.90 30.48
CA GLY A 464 -35.60 26.63 31.19
C GLY A 464 -36.66 25.92 30.35
N ALA A 465 -36.43 25.71 29.04
CA ALA A 465 -37.35 25.01 28.13
C ALA A 465 -37.23 23.48 28.25
N THR A 466 -37.65 22.89 29.38
CA THR A 466 -37.37 21.49 29.72
C THR A 466 -38.47 20.48 29.38
N THR A 467 -39.55 20.89 28.71
CA THR A 467 -40.72 20.04 28.41
C THR A 467 -40.41 18.91 27.43
N LYS A 468 -39.43 19.10 26.54
CA LYS A 468 -38.97 18.10 25.56
C LYS A 468 -37.52 17.72 25.84
N PRO A 469 -37.13 16.44 25.68
CA PRO A 469 -35.74 16.02 25.74
C PRO A 469 -34.96 16.51 24.51
N ALA A 470 -33.63 16.58 24.60
CA ALA A 470 -32.79 17.12 23.53
C ALA A 470 -32.94 16.38 22.18
N PRO A 471 -33.04 15.04 22.12
CA PRO A 471 -33.28 14.33 20.86
C PRO A 471 -34.62 14.70 20.20
N TRP A 472 -35.66 15.00 20.98
CA TRP A 472 -36.95 15.43 20.43
C TRP A 472 -36.82 16.83 19.83
N LEU A 473 -36.19 17.78 20.53
CA LEU A 473 -35.92 19.12 19.97
C LEU A 473 -35.10 19.03 18.67
N ALA A 474 -34.05 18.20 18.64
CA ALA A 474 -33.28 17.96 17.42
C ALA A 474 -34.14 17.39 16.27
N ALA A 475 -35.04 16.44 16.57
CA ALA A 475 -36.00 15.92 15.60
C ALA A 475 -36.96 17.01 15.08
N GLU A 476 -37.39 17.96 15.93
CA GLU A 476 -38.24 19.08 15.51
C GLU A 476 -37.52 20.02 14.56
N TYR A 477 -36.24 20.30 14.81
CA TYR A 477 -35.42 21.08 13.88
C TYR A 477 -35.28 20.38 12.54
N ILE A 478 -34.95 19.08 12.54
CA ILE A 478 -34.84 18.29 11.32
C ILE A 478 -36.17 18.28 10.54
N ARG A 479 -37.29 18.06 11.24
CA ARG A 479 -38.64 18.10 10.67
C ARG A 479 -38.96 19.46 10.03
N SER A 480 -38.57 20.55 10.68
CA SER A 480 -38.83 21.92 10.23
C SER A 480 -38.19 22.27 8.88
N LEU A 481 -37.18 21.50 8.45
CA LEU A 481 -36.50 21.69 7.15
C LEU A 481 -37.43 21.47 5.94
N ARG A 482 -38.61 20.84 6.13
CA ARG A 482 -39.65 20.72 5.10
C ARG A 482 -41.00 21.18 5.65
N THR A 483 -41.52 22.27 5.09
CA THR A 483 -42.78 22.91 5.52
C THR A 483 -44.01 21.98 5.45
N ALA A 484 -43.98 20.94 4.61
CA ALA A 484 -45.05 19.94 4.56
C ALA A 484 -45.25 19.20 5.91
N TYR A 485 -44.15 18.93 6.63
CA TYR A 485 -44.15 18.27 7.94
C TYR A 485 -44.46 19.21 9.12
N THR A 486 -44.68 20.50 8.84
CA THR A 486 -45.07 21.50 9.85
C THR A 486 -46.54 21.93 9.72
N SER A 487 -47.30 21.25 8.86
CA SER A 487 -48.73 21.50 8.66
C SER A 487 -49.57 21.12 9.89
N PRO A 488 -50.79 21.66 10.07
CA PRO A 488 -51.66 21.32 11.20
C PRO A 488 -51.89 19.81 11.39
N THR A 489 -52.01 19.07 10.27
CA THR A 489 -52.18 17.62 10.28
C THR A 489 -50.95 16.91 10.87
N PHE A 490 -49.75 17.28 10.42
CA PHE A 490 -48.52 16.71 10.97
C PHE A 490 -48.23 17.19 12.40
N ASN A 491 -48.67 18.39 12.81
CA ASN A 491 -48.54 18.82 14.20
C ASN A 491 -49.42 18.01 15.16
N ALA A 492 -50.58 17.52 14.72
CA ALA A 492 -51.41 16.62 15.52
C ALA A 492 -50.74 15.26 15.78
N LEU A 493 -49.92 14.80 14.83
CA LEU A 493 -49.18 13.54 14.88
C LEU A 493 -47.83 13.68 15.59
N CYS A 494 -47.02 14.63 15.16
CA CYS A 494 -45.62 14.79 15.57
C CYS A 494 -45.45 15.81 16.73
N GLY A 495 -46.52 16.47 17.16
CA GLY A 495 -46.46 17.56 18.14
C GLY A 495 -46.10 18.91 17.51
N PHE A 496 -46.37 20.01 18.22
CA PHE A 496 -46.02 21.37 17.77
C PHE A 496 -44.51 21.62 17.89
N ILE A 497 -43.93 22.27 16.89
CA ILE A 497 -42.53 22.70 16.88
C ILE A 497 -42.29 23.76 17.97
N ASP A 498 -41.17 23.64 18.69
CA ASP A 498 -40.64 24.76 19.47
C ASP A 498 -39.96 25.79 18.54
N GLU A 499 -40.72 26.77 18.07
CA GLU A 499 -40.24 27.84 17.18
C GLU A 499 -39.08 28.65 17.82
N GLY A 500 -39.06 28.75 19.16
CA GLY A 500 -37.97 29.37 19.89
C GLY A 500 -36.66 28.60 19.73
N PHE A 501 -36.73 27.27 19.83
CA PHE A 501 -35.59 26.40 19.55
C PHE A 501 -35.11 26.51 18.09
N ILE A 502 -36.02 26.53 17.12
CA ILE A 502 -35.64 26.64 15.70
C ILE A 502 -34.80 27.92 15.46
N GLY A 503 -35.24 29.05 16.00
CA GLY A 503 -34.49 30.30 15.95
C GLY A 503 -33.18 30.26 16.74
N PHE A 504 -33.14 29.54 17.87
CA PHE A 504 -31.96 29.42 18.73
C PHE A 504 -30.87 28.50 18.16
N ALA A 505 -31.25 27.41 17.50
CA ALA A 505 -30.33 26.33 17.13
C ALA A 505 -29.14 26.83 16.30
N ASN A 506 -29.41 27.66 15.29
CA ASN A 506 -28.40 28.31 14.42
C ASN A 506 -27.26 27.36 14.02
N VAL A 507 -27.61 26.25 13.36
CA VAL A 507 -26.65 25.26 12.86
C VAL A 507 -26.46 25.39 11.34
N PRO A 508 -25.33 24.94 10.77
CA PRO A 508 -25.12 24.92 9.32
C PRO A 508 -26.16 24.08 8.58
N ASN A 509 -26.19 24.18 7.24
CA ASN A 509 -27.00 23.31 6.40
C ASN A 509 -26.67 21.83 6.66
N VAL A 510 -27.71 20.98 6.61
CA VAL A 510 -27.59 19.54 6.86
C VAL A 510 -26.71 18.86 5.80
N PRO A 511 -25.64 18.13 6.19
CA PRO A 511 -24.86 17.32 5.27
C PRO A 511 -25.63 16.08 4.80
N SER A 512 -25.30 15.55 3.61
CA SER A 512 -25.86 14.28 3.15
C SER A 512 -25.20 13.08 3.83
N VAL A 513 -25.95 12.00 4.04
CA VAL A 513 -25.44 10.69 4.45
C VAL A 513 -26.03 9.61 3.57
N VAL A 514 -25.23 8.61 3.19
CA VAL A 514 -25.65 7.51 2.29
C VAL A 514 -25.81 6.23 3.09
N ASP A 515 -26.98 5.59 2.98
CA ASP A 515 -27.23 4.27 3.55
C ASP A 515 -26.38 3.20 2.84
N PRO A 516 -25.60 2.39 3.57
CA PRO A 516 -24.66 1.45 2.96
C PRO A 516 -25.33 0.19 2.37
N ILE A 517 -26.64 -0.02 2.56
CA ILE A 517 -27.38 -1.16 1.98
C ILE A 517 -28.10 -0.75 0.70
N LEU A 518 -28.86 0.34 0.74
CA LEU A 518 -29.62 0.84 -0.40
C LEU A 518 -28.79 1.73 -1.32
N ALA A 519 -27.60 2.17 -0.88
CA ALA A 519 -26.70 3.09 -1.59
C ALA A 519 -27.39 4.40 -1.99
N ARG A 520 -28.26 4.92 -1.11
CA ARG A 520 -29.08 6.12 -1.31
C ARG A 520 -29.05 7.00 -0.07
N THR A 521 -29.33 8.28 -0.24
CA THR A 521 -29.54 9.20 0.89
C THR A 521 -30.91 8.97 1.51
N GLY A 522 -31.01 8.99 2.84
CA GLY A 522 -32.31 8.98 3.53
C GLY A 522 -33.02 10.33 3.43
N ASP A 523 -34.35 10.33 3.56
CA ASP A 523 -35.13 11.56 3.64
C ASP A 523 -35.01 12.16 5.06
N ILE A 524 -34.07 13.10 5.22
CA ILE A 524 -33.75 13.66 6.54
C ILE A 524 -34.95 14.39 7.18
N PRO A 525 -35.71 15.26 6.49
CA PRO A 525 -36.94 15.82 7.06
C PRO A 525 -37.99 14.76 7.45
N HIS A 526 -38.16 13.69 6.65
CA HIS A 526 -39.08 12.59 7.00
C HIS A 526 -38.62 11.88 8.29
N PHE A 527 -37.32 11.58 8.42
CA PHE A 527 -36.75 11.02 9.65
C PHE A 527 -37.10 11.87 10.89
N GLY A 528 -37.01 13.19 10.78
CA GLY A 528 -37.42 14.10 11.86
C GLY A 528 -38.91 14.02 12.18
N ALA A 529 -39.77 13.89 11.16
CA ALA A 529 -41.22 13.73 11.34
C ALA A 529 -41.57 12.41 12.04
N VAL A 530 -41.02 11.29 11.59
CA VAL A 530 -41.22 9.96 12.17
C VAL A 530 -40.76 9.97 13.63
N LEU A 531 -39.55 10.46 13.91
CA LEU A 531 -39.00 10.49 15.26
C LEU A 531 -39.83 11.39 16.20
N CYS A 532 -40.34 12.52 15.71
CA CYS A 532 -41.27 13.35 16.48
C CYS A 532 -42.59 12.63 16.77
N ALA A 533 -43.13 11.85 15.82
CA ALA A 533 -44.31 11.03 16.05
C ALA A 533 -44.06 9.97 17.13
N CYS A 534 -42.90 9.30 17.11
CA CYS A 534 -42.50 8.35 18.15
C CYS A 534 -42.44 8.99 19.56
N PHE A 535 -41.98 10.24 19.67
CA PHE A 535 -41.94 10.94 20.94
C PHE A 535 -43.31 11.46 21.41
N ASN A 536 -44.13 11.96 20.48
CA ASN A 536 -45.39 12.64 20.81
C ASN A 536 -46.56 11.68 21.07
N GLN A 537 -46.54 10.51 20.44
CA GLN A 537 -47.63 9.54 20.50
C GLN A 537 -47.44 8.51 21.61
N PRO A 538 -48.54 7.96 22.17
CA PRO A 538 -48.46 6.88 23.14
C PRO A 538 -47.85 5.62 22.52
N LEU A 539 -47.03 4.92 23.31
CA LEU A 539 -46.46 3.63 22.93
C LEU A 539 -47.56 2.59 22.71
N PRO A 540 -47.36 1.64 21.77
CA PRO A 540 -48.34 0.59 21.53
C PRO A 540 -48.39 -0.34 22.74
N GLN A 541 -49.59 -0.64 23.23
CA GLN A 541 -49.80 -1.56 24.35
C GLN A 541 -49.27 -2.97 24.05
N PHE A 542 -49.22 -3.36 22.77
CA PHE A 542 -48.74 -4.66 22.29
C PHE A 542 -47.84 -4.48 21.07
N ARG A 543 -46.77 -5.30 20.96
CA ARG A 543 -45.84 -5.26 19.81
C ARG A 543 -46.49 -5.58 18.46
N ILE A 544 -47.65 -6.26 18.45
CA ILE A 544 -48.40 -6.65 17.25
C ILE A 544 -49.25 -5.49 16.73
N ALA A 545 -49.97 -4.76 17.59
CA ALA A 545 -50.87 -3.72 17.13
C ALA A 545 -50.08 -2.48 16.66
N PRO A 546 -50.30 -1.97 15.44
CA PRO A 546 -49.77 -0.68 15.05
C PRO A 546 -50.47 0.42 15.86
N GLY A 547 -49.71 1.47 16.18
CA GLY A 547 -50.21 2.61 16.95
C GLY A 547 -49.99 3.94 16.24
N PRO A 548 -50.50 5.04 16.80
CA PRO A 548 -50.33 6.39 16.25
C PRO A 548 -48.86 6.78 16.00
N HIS A 549 -47.90 6.21 16.75
CA HIS A 549 -46.47 6.42 16.51
C HIS A 549 -45.97 5.76 15.22
N ASP A 550 -46.45 4.55 14.87
CA ASP A 550 -46.07 3.84 13.64
C ASP A 550 -46.65 4.52 12.40
N PHE A 551 -47.81 5.17 12.54
CA PHE A 551 -48.48 5.87 11.45
C PHE A 551 -47.61 6.97 10.84
N GLY A 552 -46.76 7.61 11.65
CA GLY A 552 -45.87 8.66 11.16
C GLY A 552 -44.69 8.19 10.32
N GLY A 553 -44.46 6.88 10.22
CA GLY A 553 -43.44 6.28 9.36
C GLY A 553 -43.97 5.04 8.67
N TRP A 554 -43.38 3.87 8.99
CA TRP A 554 -43.53 2.65 8.20
C TRP A 554 -44.97 2.22 7.94
N ALA A 555 -45.89 2.43 8.89
CA ALA A 555 -47.29 2.04 8.70
C ALA A 555 -48.02 3.01 7.78
N GLY A 556 -47.75 4.31 7.89
CA GLY A 556 -48.30 5.34 7.00
C GLY A 556 -47.85 5.15 5.55
N ASP A 557 -46.57 4.86 5.34
CA ASP A 557 -46.02 4.61 4.01
C ASP A 557 -46.49 3.26 3.44
N LEU A 558 -46.69 2.25 4.29
CA LEU A 558 -47.32 1.00 3.89
C LEU A 558 -48.79 1.18 3.45
N ILE A 559 -49.54 2.06 4.11
CA ILE A 559 -50.90 2.43 3.70
C ILE A 559 -50.86 3.11 2.32
N SER A 560 -49.98 4.09 2.13
CA SER A 560 -49.81 4.80 0.85
C SER A 560 -49.46 3.83 -0.28
N LEU A 561 -48.49 2.93 -0.05
CA LEU A 561 -48.12 1.87 -0.98
C LEU A 561 -49.30 0.95 -1.28
N SER A 562 -50.06 0.55 -0.26
CA SER A 562 -51.20 -0.33 -0.45
C SER A 562 -52.31 0.31 -1.29
N ALA A 563 -52.53 1.62 -1.15
CA ALA A 563 -53.47 2.37 -1.99
C ALA A 563 -52.99 2.38 -3.44
N GLU A 564 -51.71 2.67 -3.68
CA GLU A 564 -51.12 2.66 -5.01
C GLU A 564 -51.22 1.28 -5.68
N VAL A 565 -50.89 0.21 -4.95
CA VAL A 565 -51.05 -1.18 -5.40
C VAL A 565 -52.53 -1.48 -5.71
N PHE A 566 -53.44 -1.05 -4.85
CA PHE A 566 -54.88 -1.27 -5.04
C PHE A 566 -55.41 -0.61 -6.31
N PHE A 567 -54.97 0.59 -6.65
CA PHE A 567 -55.45 1.26 -7.87
C PHE A 567 -54.74 0.79 -9.14
N GLN A 568 -53.53 0.22 -9.03
CA GLN A 568 -52.79 -0.29 -10.18
C GLN A 568 -53.08 -1.75 -10.53
N LEU A 569 -53.60 -2.55 -9.59
CA LEU A 569 -53.87 -3.98 -9.82
C LEU A 569 -55.34 -4.26 -10.13
N THR A 570 -55.57 -5.15 -11.11
CA THR A 570 -56.88 -5.77 -11.35
C THR A 570 -57.01 -7.12 -10.63
N ASP A 571 -55.92 -7.89 -10.52
CA ASP A 571 -55.87 -9.12 -9.74
C ASP A 571 -55.75 -8.79 -8.24
N ARG A 572 -56.70 -9.30 -7.45
CA ARG A 572 -56.82 -9.05 -6.00
C ARG A 572 -56.28 -10.20 -5.14
N SER A 573 -55.53 -11.12 -5.75
CA SER A 573 -54.87 -12.23 -5.06
C SER A 573 -53.69 -11.77 -4.18
N GLU A 574 -53.34 -12.60 -3.19
CA GLU A 574 -52.19 -12.37 -2.31
C GLU A 574 -50.87 -12.33 -3.09
N GLY A 575 -50.69 -13.26 -4.04
CA GLY A 575 -49.50 -13.31 -4.88
C GLY A 575 -49.32 -12.04 -5.71
N ALA A 576 -50.40 -11.54 -6.35
CA ALA A 576 -50.32 -10.32 -7.15
C ALA A 576 -49.99 -9.08 -6.30
N GLY A 577 -50.61 -8.95 -5.12
CA GLY A 577 -50.30 -7.88 -4.17
C GLY A 577 -48.85 -7.91 -3.70
N TYR A 578 -48.34 -9.10 -3.35
CA TYR A 578 -46.95 -9.31 -2.93
C TYR A 578 -45.95 -8.91 -4.01
N GLU A 579 -46.09 -9.45 -5.22
CA GLU A 579 -45.14 -9.19 -6.32
C GLU A 579 -45.11 -7.71 -6.66
N LYS A 580 -46.29 -7.07 -6.79
CA LYS A 580 -46.36 -5.64 -7.10
C LYS A 580 -45.72 -4.78 -6.01
N ALA A 581 -46.02 -5.05 -4.73
CA ALA A 581 -45.39 -4.33 -3.63
C ALA A 581 -43.87 -4.51 -3.61
N MET A 582 -43.36 -5.72 -3.85
CA MET A 582 -41.90 -5.99 -3.90
C MET A 582 -41.19 -5.20 -5.01
N THR A 583 -41.87 -4.89 -6.11
CA THR A 583 -41.28 -4.05 -7.18
C THR A 583 -41.14 -2.58 -6.80
N MET A 584 -41.95 -2.10 -5.86
CA MET A 584 -42.08 -0.67 -5.54
C MET A 584 -41.43 -0.31 -4.22
N LEU A 585 -41.47 -1.23 -3.24
CA LEU A 585 -41.05 -0.97 -1.87
C LEU A 585 -39.53 -0.77 -1.77
N GLY A 586 -39.14 0.39 -1.26
CA GLY A 586 -37.74 0.82 -1.19
C GLY A 586 -37.16 1.26 -2.53
N GLN A 587 -37.99 1.55 -3.54
CA GLN A 587 -37.60 2.05 -4.87
C GLN A 587 -38.05 3.49 -5.09
N ASP A 588 -37.49 4.18 -6.09
CA ASP A 588 -37.78 5.61 -6.33
C ASP A 588 -39.14 5.89 -7.01
N HIS A 589 -39.83 4.82 -7.43
CA HIS A 589 -41.06 4.92 -8.25
C HIS A 589 -42.33 4.43 -7.52
N GLY A 590 -42.25 4.19 -6.21
CA GLY A 590 -43.39 3.85 -5.37
C GLY A 590 -43.52 4.83 -4.21
N SER A 591 -44.73 4.91 -3.65
CA SER A 591 -45.05 5.78 -2.51
C SER A 591 -44.36 5.42 -1.19
N PHE A 592 -43.81 4.21 -1.05
CA PHE A 592 -42.90 3.85 0.05
C PHE A 592 -41.46 3.76 -0.47
N SER A 593 -40.84 4.93 -0.61
CA SER A 593 -39.57 5.06 -1.31
C SER A 593 -38.39 4.48 -0.52
N GLY A 594 -37.24 4.30 -1.18
CA GLY A 594 -36.01 3.90 -0.50
C GLY A 594 -35.53 4.95 0.52
N GLN A 595 -35.82 6.23 0.28
CA GLN A 595 -35.39 7.33 1.17
C GLN A 595 -36.26 7.35 2.43
N ASP A 596 -37.57 7.13 2.28
CA ASP A 596 -38.52 7.06 3.40
C ASP A 596 -38.29 5.81 4.23
N LEU A 597 -38.03 4.68 3.58
CA LEU A 597 -37.74 3.43 4.28
C LEU A 597 -36.48 3.54 5.18
N ILE A 598 -35.44 4.25 4.73
CA ILE A 598 -34.26 4.53 5.56
C ILE A 598 -34.66 5.41 6.76
N ALA A 599 -35.42 6.47 6.51
CA ALA A 599 -35.86 7.41 7.52
C ALA A 599 -36.74 6.76 8.61
N ASP A 600 -37.69 5.91 8.21
CA ASP A 600 -38.57 5.17 9.12
C ASP A 600 -37.78 4.23 10.04
N VAL A 601 -36.88 3.44 9.44
CA VAL A 601 -36.06 2.46 10.15
C VAL A 601 -35.10 3.16 11.11
N ASP A 602 -34.42 4.21 10.66
CA ASP A 602 -33.49 4.98 11.49
C ASP A 602 -34.23 5.66 12.66
N ALA A 603 -35.41 6.24 12.42
CA ALA A 603 -36.18 6.92 13.46
C ALA A 603 -36.63 5.96 14.56
N GLU A 604 -37.17 4.79 14.19
CA GLU A 604 -37.58 3.76 15.15
C GLU A 604 -36.38 3.18 15.91
N VAL A 605 -35.28 2.86 15.24
CA VAL A 605 -34.07 2.36 15.90
C VAL A 605 -33.51 3.41 16.86
N ALA A 606 -33.45 4.68 16.46
CA ALA A 606 -33.01 5.77 17.31
C ALA A 606 -33.90 5.91 18.53
N TYR A 607 -35.22 5.98 18.33
CA TYR A 607 -36.19 6.15 19.40
C TYR A 607 -36.11 5.02 20.44
N TRP A 608 -36.16 3.76 20.04
CA TRP A 608 -36.09 2.63 20.97
C TRP A 608 -34.73 2.54 21.68
N THR A 609 -33.65 2.94 21.00
CA THR A 609 -32.33 3.04 21.64
C THR A 609 -32.31 4.14 22.71
N ILE A 610 -32.96 5.28 22.46
CA ILE A 610 -33.08 6.37 23.44
C ILE A 610 -33.97 5.96 24.62
N GLN A 611 -35.06 5.24 24.38
CA GLN A 611 -35.93 4.74 25.47
C GLN A 611 -35.17 3.82 26.43
N THR A 612 -34.22 3.03 25.92
CA THR A 612 -33.39 2.14 26.75
C THR A 612 -32.17 2.83 27.36
N ASN A 613 -31.65 3.88 26.73
CA ASN A 613 -30.59 4.73 27.27
C ASN A 613 -30.87 6.21 26.98
N PRO A 614 -31.63 6.91 27.85
CA PRO A 614 -32.05 8.30 27.61
C PRO A 614 -30.91 9.31 27.58
N THR A 615 -29.69 8.92 27.99
CA THR A 615 -28.51 9.77 27.98
C THR A 615 -27.67 9.63 26.71
N ARG A 616 -27.99 8.66 25.85
CA ARG A 616 -27.27 8.44 24.60
C ARG A 616 -27.66 9.49 23.56
N PRO A 617 -26.71 10.20 22.94
CA PRO A 617 -26.99 11.11 21.84
C PRO A 617 -27.61 10.39 20.64
N LEU A 618 -28.58 11.03 19.98
CA LEU A 618 -29.20 10.62 18.73
C LEU A 618 -28.16 10.25 17.66
N ALA A 619 -27.07 11.01 17.55
CA ALA A 619 -25.99 10.68 16.62
C ALA A 619 -25.33 9.32 16.92
N GLU A 620 -25.13 8.99 18.19
CA GLU A 620 -24.53 7.73 18.60
C GLU A 620 -25.47 6.53 18.46
N CYS A 621 -26.79 6.76 18.41
CA CYS A 621 -27.76 5.71 18.14
C CYS A 621 -27.62 5.13 16.72
N LEU A 622 -27.18 5.95 15.76
CA LEU A 622 -27.20 5.61 14.34
C LEU A 622 -25.79 5.49 13.70
N ARG A 623 -24.77 6.19 14.22
CA ARG A 623 -23.45 6.29 13.59
C ARG A 623 -22.82 4.95 13.23
N ALA A 624 -22.98 3.94 14.08
CA ALA A 624 -22.43 2.61 13.85
C ALA A 624 -23.05 1.94 12.61
N SER A 625 -24.35 2.14 12.37
CA SER A 625 -25.12 1.55 11.26
C SER A 625 -24.73 2.07 9.88
N TYR A 626 -23.89 3.11 9.81
CA TYR A 626 -23.48 3.75 8.57
C TYR A 626 -22.01 3.51 8.21
N GLN A 627 -21.28 2.70 8.99
CA GLN A 627 -19.84 2.47 8.79
C GLN A 627 -19.52 1.53 7.62
N ASN A 628 -20.39 0.55 7.35
CA ASN A 628 -20.25 -0.42 6.26
C ASN A 628 -21.56 -1.21 6.08
N ALA A 629 -21.64 -2.02 5.02
CA ALA A 629 -22.83 -2.82 4.69
C ALA A 629 -23.24 -3.78 5.83
N ALA A 630 -22.31 -4.48 6.48
CA ALA A 630 -22.64 -5.40 7.57
C ALA A 630 -23.26 -4.67 8.78
N ALA A 631 -22.75 -3.48 9.12
CA ALA A 631 -23.34 -2.64 10.15
C ALA A 631 -24.70 -2.05 9.72
N GLY A 632 -24.85 -1.73 8.43
CA GLY A 632 -26.11 -1.31 7.82
C GLY A 632 -27.20 -2.36 7.93
N ALA A 633 -26.92 -3.62 7.59
CA ALA A 633 -27.86 -4.73 7.78
C ALA A 633 -28.23 -4.94 9.25
N GLY A 634 -27.27 -4.68 10.16
CA GLY A 634 -27.50 -4.66 11.60
C GLY A 634 -28.60 -3.68 12.03
N LYS A 635 -28.77 -2.55 11.34
CA LYS A 635 -29.83 -1.57 11.62
C LYS A 635 -31.22 -2.13 11.35
N TYR A 636 -31.42 -2.79 10.21
CA TYR A 636 -32.72 -3.38 9.85
C TYR A 636 -33.06 -4.53 10.78
N ARG A 637 -32.06 -5.28 11.25
CA ARG A 637 -32.24 -6.26 12.32
C ARG A 637 -32.66 -5.59 13.64
N ALA A 638 -32.00 -4.50 14.02
CA ALA A 638 -32.36 -3.74 15.22
C ALA A 638 -33.80 -3.19 15.14
N PHE A 639 -34.26 -2.72 13.98
CA PHE A 639 -35.66 -2.30 13.80
C PHE A 639 -36.63 -3.44 14.11
N ILE A 640 -36.38 -4.63 13.56
CA ILE A 640 -37.20 -5.83 13.79
C ILE A 640 -37.21 -6.19 15.29
N ASP A 641 -36.04 -6.23 15.91
CA ASP A 641 -35.89 -6.69 17.29
C ASP A 641 -36.42 -5.66 18.30
N LEU A 642 -36.13 -4.38 18.10
CA LEU A 642 -36.53 -3.31 19.03
C LEU A 642 -38.02 -3.03 18.98
N ARG A 643 -38.61 -2.87 17.78
CA ARG A 643 -40.04 -2.54 17.63
C ARG A 643 -40.93 -3.77 17.73
N PHE A 644 -40.57 -4.88 17.08
CA PHE A 644 -41.45 -6.04 16.96
C PHE A 644 -41.02 -7.24 17.83
N GLY A 645 -39.75 -7.32 18.23
CA GLY A 645 -39.19 -8.41 19.03
C GLY A 645 -39.02 -9.74 18.29
N SER A 646 -39.63 -9.91 17.12
CA SER A 646 -39.48 -11.10 16.28
C SER A 646 -39.98 -10.86 14.86
N ARG A 647 -39.42 -11.62 13.92
CA ARG A 647 -39.87 -11.72 12.52
C ARG A 647 -41.36 -12.04 12.38
N ALA A 648 -41.88 -12.94 13.22
CA ALA A 648 -43.30 -13.31 13.23
C ALA A 648 -44.22 -12.17 13.72
N THR A 649 -43.72 -11.30 14.58
CA THR A 649 -44.49 -10.15 15.08
C THR A 649 -44.45 -8.98 14.10
N LEU A 650 -43.35 -8.78 13.38
CA LEU A 650 -43.30 -7.85 12.24
C LEU A 650 -44.40 -8.17 11.22
N GLN A 651 -44.47 -9.43 10.77
CA GLN A 651 -45.49 -9.86 9.79
C GLN A 651 -46.91 -9.58 10.30
N ARG A 652 -47.23 -10.03 11.52
CA ARG A 652 -48.56 -9.82 12.11
C ARG A 652 -48.90 -8.35 12.32
N SER A 653 -47.89 -7.53 12.60
CA SER A 653 -48.09 -6.08 12.75
C SER A 653 -48.36 -5.40 11.42
N ALA A 654 -47.64 -5.80 10.36
CA ALA A 654 -47.91 -5.34 9.00
C ALA A 654 -49.32 -5.75 8.52
N GLU A 655 -49.77 -6.96 8.86
CA GLU A 655 -51.16 -7.41 8.59
C GLU A 655 -52.18 -6.60 9.39
N ALA A 656 -51.88 -6.30 10.67
CA ALA A 656 -52.75 -5.53 11.55
C ALA A 656 -52.92 -4.07 11.12
N VAL A 657 -52.03 -3.51 10.29
CA VAL A 657 -52.27 -2.21 9.63
C VAL A 657 -53.58 -2.22 8.86
N PHE A 658 -53.92 -3.37 8.26
CA PHE A 658 -55.14 -3.56 7.47
C PHE A 658 -56.30 -4.23 8.23
N GLY A 659 -56.11 -4.52 9.53
CA GLY A 659 -57.13 -5.14 10.38
C GLY A 659 -58.02 -4.13 11.10
N ALA A 660 -59.08 -4.61 11.75
CA ALA A 660 -59.96 -3.81 12.62
C ALA A 660 -59.82 -4.25 14.08
N GLY A 661 -60.14 -3.36 15.02
CA GLY A 661 -60.13 -3.63 16.46
C GLY A 661 -58.79 -3.35 17.13
N GLY A 662 -57.99 -2.44 16.56
CA GLY A 662 -56.71 -1.96 17.08
C GLY A 662 -56.84 -0.65 17.86
N ASP A 663 -55.82 0.21 17.74
CA ASP A 663 -55.86 1.55 18.33
C ASP A 663 -56.81 2.47 17.53
N ALA A 664 -57.82 3.02 18.20
CA ALA A 664 -58.87 3.80 17.56
C ALA A 664 -58.35 5.09 16.88
N GLN A 665 -57.29 5.71 17.43
CA GLN A 665 -56.71 6.90 16.85
C GLN A 665 -55.90 6.56 15.58
N PHE A 666 -55.16 5.44 15.62
CA PHE A 666 -54.49 4.90 14.44
C PHE A 666 -55.48 4.62 13.31
N GLU A 667 -56.60 3.94 13.60
CA GLU A 667 -57.62 3.60 12.59
C GLU A 667 -58.21 4.85 11.93
N VAL A 668 -58.54 5.88 12.72
CA VAL A 668 -59.05 7.16 12.19
C VAL A 668 -58.04 7.82 11.23
N TRP A 669 -56.76 7.81 11.58
CA TRP A 669 -55.72 8.40 10.73
C TRP A 669 -55.46 7.57 9.48
N ARG A 670 -55.39 6.25 9.61
CA ARG A 670 -55.28 5.32 8.49
C ARG A 670 -56.39 5.53 7.48
N ASP A 671 -57.64 5.57 7.92
CA ASP A 671 -58.80 5.66 7.03
C ASP A 671 -58.83 7.02 6.31
N GLY A 672 -58.49 8.10 7.03
CA GLY A 672 -58.33 9.43 6.45
C GLY A 672 -57.18 9.51 5.44
N TRP A 673 -56.04 8.92 5.77
CA TRP A 673 -54.85 8.90 4.90
C TRP A 673 -55.05 8.06 3.65
N TRP A 674 -55.72 6.92 3.79
CA TRP A 674 -56.20 6.12 2.66
C TRP A 674 -57.04 6.96 1.72
N GLY A 675 -58.02 7.71 2.25
CA GLY A 675 -58.89 8.58 1.45
C GLY A 675 -58.12 9.63 0.63
N LEU A 676 -57.06 10.21 1.20
CA LEU A 676 -56.19 11.16 0.50
C LEU A 676 -55.41 10.48 -0.63
N ASN A 677 -54.82 9.32 -0.37
CA ASN A 677 -54.06 8.56 -1.37
C ASN A 677 -54.94 7.91 -2.44
N ALA A 678 -56.21 7.65 -2.13
CA ALA A 678 -57.23 7.15 -3.04
C ALA A 678 -57.85 8.24 -3.95
N GLY A 679 -57.32 9.47 -3.93
CA GLY A 679 -57.83 10.58 -4.73
C GLY A 679 -59.23 11.04 -4.34
N GLY A 680 -59.65 10.83 -3.08
CA GLY A 680 -60.95 11.27 -2.58
C GLY A 680 -62.15 10.43 -3.07
N ILE A 681 -61.92 9.21 -3.57
CA ILE A 681 -63.01 8.29 -3.96
C ILE A 681 -63.63 7.68 -2.69
N TRP A 682 -64.51 8.43 -2.02
CA TRP A 682 -65.16 8.04 -0.75
C TRP A 682 -66.00 6.75 -0.85
N GLU A 683 -66.46 6.38 -2.05
CA GLU A 683 -67.17 5.12 -2.31
C GLU A 683 -66.30 3.86 -2.13
N LYS A 684 -64.98 4.04 -1.90
CA LYS A 684 -64.02 2.98 -1.58
C LYS A 684 -63.28 3.29 -0.27
N GLY A 685 -64.03 3.56 0.79
CA GLY A 685 -63.51 3.65 2.16
C GLY A 685 -62.60 2.46 2.49
N PHE A 686 -61.65 2.68 3.40
CA PHE A 686 -60.59 1.72 3.70
C PHE A 686 -61.12 0.29 3.95
N ASP A 687 -62.13 0.15 4.83
CA ASP A 687 -62.74 -1.14 5.14
C ASP A 687 -63.38 -1.82 3.92
N LEU A 688 -64.00 -1.06 3.02
CA LEU A 688 -64.57 -1.60 1.78
C LEU A 688 -63.46 -2.06 0.83
N ALA A 689 -62.36 -1.31 0.74
CA ALA A 689 -61.22 -1.69 -0.07
C ALA A 689 -60.60 -3.00 0.45
N VAL A 690 -60.33 -3.10 1.76
CA VAL A 690 -59.80 -4.30 2.40
C VAL A 690 -60.76 -5.49 2.23
N ALA A 691 -62.06 -5.30 2.47
CA ALA A 691 -63.07 -6.36 2.28
C ALA A 691 -63.17 -6.83 0.82
N SER A 692 -62.95 -5.94 -0.15
CA SER A 692 -63.01 -6.27 -1.58
C SER A 692 -61.76 -7.00 -2.11
N ALA A 693 -60.63 -6.89 -1.42
CA ALA A 693 -59.34 -7.42 -1.87
C ALA A 693 -58.44 -7.94 -0.72
N PRO A 694 -58.94 -8.77 0.21
CA PRO A 694 -58.22 -9.10 1.44
C PRO A 694 -56.89 -9.81 1.16
N GLY A 695 -56.84 -10.67 0.15
CA GLY A 695 -55.60 -11.35 -0.27
C GLY A 695 -54.52 -10.36 -0.66
N MET A 696 -54.82 -9.38 -1.51
CA MET A 696 -53.87 -8.36 -1.97
C MET A 696 -53.22 -7.62 -0.79
N PHE A 697 -54.00 -7.17 0.21
CA PHE A 697 -53.45 -6.47 1.38
C PHE A 697 -52.54 -7.37 2.23
N LEU A 698 -52.90 -8.66 2.42
CA LEU A 698 -52.01 -9.63 3.07
C LEU A 698 -50.70 -9.81 2.28
N GLY A 699 -50.77 -9.80 0.95
CA GLY A 699 -49.60 -9.83 0.07
C GLY A 699 -48.69 -8.63 0.24
N VAL A 700 -49.25 -7.42 0.33
CA VAL A 700 -48.50 -6.18 0.60
C VAL A 700 -47.82 -6.22 1.97
N ALA A 701 -48.53 -6.64 3.02
CA ALA A 701 -47.97 -6.82 4.36
C ALA A 701 -46.79 -7.80 4.37
N ARG A 702 -46.95 -8.93 3.66
CA ARG A 702 -45.90 -9.94 3.50
C ARG A 702 -44.68 -9.40 2.74
N ALA A 703 -44.88 -8.62 1.69
CA ALA A 703 -43.80 -8.00 0.93
C ALA A 703 -42.95 -7.05 1.79
N PHE A 704 -43.59 -6.20 2.61
CA PHE A 704 -42.88 -5.31 3.53
C PHE A 704 -42.02 -6.10 4.53
N SER A 705 -42.61 -7.11 5.17
CA SER A 705 -41.89 -7.99 6.09
C SER A 705 -40.69 -8.63 5.40
N ASP A 706 -40.90 -9.33 4.29
CA ASP A 706 -39.83 -10.03 3.55
C ASP A 706 -38.74 -9.07 3.05
N LYS A 707 -39.08 -7.83 2.68
CA LYS A 707 -38.08 -6.81 2.36
C LYS A 707 -37.21 -6.48 3.57
N MET A 708 -37.78 -6.20 4.74
CA MET A 708 -37.01 -5.90 5.95
C MET A 708 -36.02 -7.03 6.27
N LEU A 709 -36.45 -8.25 5.99
CA LEU A 709 -35.68 -9.46 6.24
C LEU A 709 -34.61 -9.70 5.19
N GLN A 710 -34.84 -9.28 3.95
CA GLN A 710 -33.81 -9.21 2.92
C GLN A 710 -32.71 -8.21 3.32
N LEU A 711 -33.09 -7.01 3.75
CA LEU A 711 -32.15 -5.96 4.14
C LEU A 711 -31.35 -6.32 5.41
N ALA A 712 -31.98 -7.04 6.34
CA ALA A 712 -31.32 -7.54 7.55
C ALA A 712 -30.37 -8.73 7.33
N ARG A 713 -30.19 -9.22 6.09
CA ARG A 713 -29.33 -10.38 5.74
C ARG A 713 -28.10 -10.03 4.91
N TYR A 714 -28.03 -8.79 4.40
CA TYR A 714 -26.79 -8.26 3.79
C TYR A 714 -25.63 -8.30 4.80
#